data_AF-A0A8S9WV45-F1
#
_entry.id   AF-A0A8S9WV45-F1
#
_cell.length_a   1.000
_cell.length_b   1.000
_cell.length_c   1.000
_cell.angle_alpha   90.00
_cell.angle_beta   90.00
_cell.angle_gamma   90.00
#
_symmetry.space_group_name_H-M   'P 1'
#
loop_
_entity.id
_entity.type
_entity.pdbx_description
1 polymer ?
#
loop_
_entity_poly.entity_id
_entity_poly.type
_entity_poly.pdbx_seq_one_letter_code
_entity_poly.pdbx_strand_id
1 'polypeptide(L)'
;MPEDTPVAVLQEYIRIRTDHPNPDYRSAVEFLKRQADRIGLPVVVHGTSSKPVVLMTWSGADPSLPSVLFNSHMDVVPVVLENWTYDPFAAHKTEDGKIYGRGSQDMKSQGVQYIESVLKLKKEGFKPTRTIHLLFVPDEEIGGKEGMASFVKSSEFKSLNVGFAIDESAASTMDFFALFFDERSGWALEVTCTGPAGHGSLLPAETAAEKARIVINEFLNFREQERLKIADYPLPELQLGNVTTVNLTMMEGGIQKNVIPDTFKLTFDIRVSVKEDHDAFANWIQSVATKAGEGVKVNFIDREEKRVPTRVDETNPFWTALKSALDKLGIKVLPIACPGCTDARFLRGVGVPSFGFSPMRNTPILLHGNDEYITEKVFLEGIDVIPSLCILGAEWIEVCIGNLIITFISAKLSCTISTGESIRRLKCDMKLSSKWTNYCCTVHPNPDYKGAVKFLKKQAKRINVHFAVYGTDSKPVVVYTWRGKNPQLPSIMLNSHIDVVPVNEASWTFKPFDAVKEHGRIYGRGSQDTKNTAIQYIESLTRLKREKFLPNRTIHITFTPDNEIGGYEGMGQFVKTDVFKKMNVGFAIDESGPGQRESFLVFNDERTHWVVQVVCRGEPGHGSLLQANSAAEKAEIVFHEFYRRREAEAMSLVGKPMPEICQGSMTSINLTQINGGTNDNTIPEEIVMTFDMRISVTEDDASVKKWLDELISKAGTGVSYNMPLKDEKLPATVLDEGNQYWAAMKKCMVSRGFTFATIASPASTDGRFLRAAGVPTVGFSALRHTPVLLHSNNEYIDESVFLEGVTIFQDIIKALSSLT
;
A
#
# COMPACT_ATOMS: atom_id res chain seq x y z
N MET A 1 34.16 44.94 11.12
CA MET A 1 33.23 43.99 10.45
C MET A 1 33.55 42.61 11.01
N PRO A 2 32.68 41.59 10.88
CA PRO A 2 33.12 40.21 11.04
C PRO A 2 34.32 39.94 10.14
N GLU A 3 35.21 39.03 10.52
CA GLU A 3 36.38 38.71 9.72
C GLU A 3 35.95 37.93 8.47
N ASP A 4 36.39 38.36 7.27
CA ASP A 4 36.12 37.74 5.97
C ASP A 4 36.89 36.40 5.80
N THR A 5 36.77 35.51 6.78
CA THR A 5 37.35 34.17 6.76
C THR A 5 36.43 33.21 6.00
N PRO A 6 36.99 32.17 5.35
CA PRO A 6 36.19 31.11 4.73
C PRO A 6 35.14 30.50 5.66
N VAL A 7 35.46 30.36 6.95
CA VAL A 7 34.58 29.78 7.96
C VAL A 7 33.40 30.71 8.27
N ALA A 8 33.62 32.02 8.35
CA ALA A 8 32.53 32.99 8.51
C ALA A 8 31.59 32.98 7.28
N VAL A 9 32.14 32.84 6.07
CA VAL A 9 31.36 32.73 4.83
C VAL A 9 30.53 31.43 4.79
N LEU A 10 31.09 30.30 5.22
CA LEU A 10 30.33 29.05 5.37
C LEU A 10 29.21 29.19 6.43
N GLN A 11 29.52 29.78 7.58
CA GLN A 11 28.53 30.01 8.62
C GLN A 11 27.42 30.98 8.20
N GLU A 12 27.71 31.96 7.32
CA GLU A 12 26.69 32.80 6.68
C GLU A 12 25.78 31.96 5.77
N TYR A 13 26.33 31.08 4.93
CA TYR A 13 25.54 30.31 3.97
C TYR A 13 24.66 29.22 4.63
N ILE A 14 25.18 28.54 5.68
CA ILE A 14 24.41 27.57 6.47
C ILE A 14 23.20 28.24 7.13
N ARG A 15 23.32 29.50 7.57
CA ARG A 15 22.20 30.27 8.17
C ARG A 15 21.07 30.60 7.20
N ILE A 16 21.28 30.44 5.89
CA ILE A 16 20.24 30.65 4.89
C ILE A 16 19.38 29.40 4.80
N ARG A 17 18.13 29.50 5.28
CA ARG A 17 17.15 28.41 5.30
C ARG A 17 16.63 28.08 3.92
N THR A 18 17.31 27.16 3.26
CA THR A 18 16.94 26.60 1.97
C THR A 18 16.37 25.18 2.11
N ASP A 19 15.74 24.89 3.26
CA ASP A 19 15.12 23.59 3.54
C ASP A 19 13.74 23.43 2.89
N HIS A 20 13.51 22.24 2.30
CA HIS A 20 12.22 21.89 1.71
C HIS A 20 11.12 21.77 2.78
N PRO A 21 9.84 22.09 2.46
CA PRO A 21 9.32 22.43 1.13
C PRO A 21 9.26 23.94 0.83
N ASN A 22 9.88 24.81 1.65
CA ASN A 22 9.80 26.27 1.48
C ASN A 22 11.20 26.95 1.48
N PRO A 23 12.11 26.59 0.56
CA PRO A 23 13.48 27.10 0.56
C PRO A 23 13.57 28.60 0.25
N ASP A 24 14.30 29.37 1.07
CA ASP A 24 14.65 30.77 0.80
C ASP A 24 15.81 30.88 -0.20
N TYR A 25 15.56 30.43 -1.43
CA TYR A 25 16.48 30.63 -2.55
C TYR A 25 16.75 32.12 -2.82
N ARG A 26 15.86 33.04 -2.43
CA ARG A 26 16.08 34.48 -2.63
C ARG A 26 17.28 34.94 -1.81
N SER A 27 17.34 34.62 -0.53
CA SER A 27 18.49 34.96 0.31
C SER A 27 19.77 34.25 -0.15
N ALA A 28 19.67 33.00 -0.64
CA ALA A 28 20.81 32.28 -1.21
C ALA A 28 21.36 32.96 -2.47
N VAL A 29 20.49 33.35 -3.42
CA VAL A 29 20.85 34.10 -4.63
C VAL A 29 21.51 35.44 -4.28
N GLU A 30 20.96 36.20 -3.32
CA GLU A 30 21.57 37.48 -2.90
C GLU A 30 22.89 37.29 -2.14
N PHE A 31 23.08 36.18 -1.42
CA PHE A 31 24.39 35.80 -0.86
C PHE A 31 25.39 35.48 -1.96
N LEU A 32 25.04 34.61 -2.92
CA LEU A 32 25.92 34.22 -4.02
C LEU A 32 26.32 35.42 -4.89
N LYS A 33 25.44 36.41 -5.10
CA LYS A 33 25.80 37.69 -5.74
C LYS A 33 26.89 38.44 -4.96
N ARG A 34 26.73 38.62 -3.63
CA ARG A 34 27.76 39.25 -2.78
C ARG A 34 29.09 38.49 -2.85
N GLN A 35 29.04 37.16 -2.92
CA GLN A 35 30.24 36.34 -3.07
C GLN A 35 30.89 36.53 -4.44
N ALA A 36 30.12 36.55 -5.53
CA ALA A 36 30.61 36.83 -6.88
C ALA A 36 31.29 38.21 -6.97
N ASP A 37 30.70 39.25 -6.38
CA ASP A 37 31.29 40.58 -6.26
C ASP A 37 32.59 40.55 -5.45
N ARG A 38 32.61 39.88 -4.28
CA ARG A 38 33.81 39.73 -3.42
C ARG A 38 34.97 39.05 -4.15
N ILE A 39 34.70 38.04 -4.97
CA ILE A 39 35.72 37.35 -5.78
C ILE A 39 35.94 37.98 -7.16
N GLY A 40 35.20 39.04 -7.50
CA GLY A 40 35.29 39.76 -8.77
C GLY A 40 34.99 38.89 -9.99
N LEU A 41 33.88 38.16 -10.00
CA LEU A 41 33.36 37.43 -11.17
C LEU A 41 31.99 37.98 -11.59
N PRO A 42 31.68 38.04 -12.90
CA PRO A 42 30.31 38.26 -13.38
C PRO A 42 29.40 37.11 -12.95
N VAL A 43 28.18 37.45 -12.54
CA VAL A 43 27.12 36.53 -12.11
C VAL A 43 25.85 36.72 -12.95
N VAL A 44 25.21 35.62 -13.33
CA VAL A 44 23.93 35.57 -14.05
C VAL A 44 22.99 34.65 -13.28
N VAL A 45 21.68 34.93 -13.30
CA VAL A 45 20.66 34.06 -12.71
C VAL A 45 19.68 33.64 -13.81
N HIS A 46 19.57 32.32 -14.02
CA HIS A 46 18.64 31.66 -14.93
C HIS A 46 17.50 31.00 -14.12
N GLY A 47 16.55 30.37 -14.81
CA GLY A 47 15.41 29.70 -14.17
C GLY A 47 14.31 30.67 -13.74
N THR A 48 13.62 30.35 -12.64
CA THR A 48 12.52 31.15 -12.07
C THR A 48 12.90 31.70 -10.69
N SER A 49 12.11 32.60 -10.12
CA SER A 49 12.34 33.08 -8.74
C SER A 49 12.15 32.00 -7.66
N SER A 50 11.44 30.91 -7.98
CA SER A 50 11.23 29.74 -7.10
C SER A 50 12.18 28.58 -7.41
N LYS A 51 12.83 28.60 -8.57
CA LYS A 51 13.87 27.65 -9.01
C LYS A 51 14.98 28.43 -9.74
N PRO A 52 15.79 29.23 -9.03
CA PRO A 52 16.84 30.02 -9.65
C PRO A 52 18.12 29.20 -9.83
N VAL A 53 18.79 29.35 -10.96
CA VAL A 53 20.10 28.75 -11.25
C VAL A 53 21.12 29.88 -11.34
N VAL A 54 22.08 29.95 -10.42
CA VAL A 54 23.09 31.03 -10.36
C VAL A 54 24.40 30.57 -11.00
N LEU A 55 24.87 31.32 -12.00
CA LEU A 55 26.10 31.05 -12.74
C LEU A 55 27.11 32.16 -12.49
N MET A 56 28.31 31.82 -11.99
CA MET A 56 29.48 32.70 -11.95
C MET A 56 30.50 32.24 -12.99
N THR A 57 31.11 33.18 -13.74
CA THR A 57 32.03 32.82 -14.85
C THR A 57 33.40 33.47 -14.70
N TRP A 58 34.45 32.66 -14.58
CA TRP A 58 35.84 33.08 -14.73
C TRP A 58 36.33 32.78 -16.14
N SER A 59 36.33 33.79 -17.01
CA SER A 59 36.81 33.68 -18.39
C SER A 59 38.26 33.21 -18.46
N GLY A 60 38.52 32.20 -19.29
CA GLY A 60 39.86 31.72 -19.58
C GLY A 60 40.67 32.63 -20.51
N ALA A 61 41.97 32.36 -20.62
CA ALA A 61 42.84 32.99 -21.61
C ALA A 61 42.47 32.62 -23.07
N ASP A 62 41.88 31.44 -23.28
CA ASP A 62 41.28 31.01 -24.54
C ASP A 62 39.85 30.46 -24.29
N PRO A 63 38.81 31.31 -24.44
CA PRO A 63 37.41 30.91 -24.30
C PRO A 63 36.87 30.00 -25.41
N SER A 64 37.63 29.67 -26.47
CA SER A 64 37.20 28.73 -27.50
C SER A 64 37.32 27.27 -27.07
N LEU A 65 38.18 27.00 -26.09
CA LEU A 65 38.39 25.67 -25.52
C LEU A 65 37.21 25.27 -24.62
N PRO A 66 36.86 23.97 -24.54
CA PRO A 66 35.78 23.50 -23.68
C PRO A 66 36.00 23.89 -22.21
N SER A 67 34.95 24.39 -21.56
CA SER A 67 35.01 24.92 -20.20
C SER A 67 35.02 23.80 -19.14
N VAL A 68 35.44 24.16 -17.93
CA VAL A 68 35.24 23.34 -16.72
C VAL A 68 34.09 23.91 -15.91
N LEU A 69 33.17 23.05 -15.48
CA LEU A 69 32.06 23.37 -14.60
C LEU A 69 32.34 22.83 -13.19
N PHE A 70 32.04 23.62 -12.16
CA PHE A 70 31.93 23.16 -10.77
C PHE A 70 30.49 23.40 -10.32
N ASN A 71 29.74 22.32 -10.09
CA ASN A 71 28.34 22.37 -9.68
C ASN A 71 28.18 22.30 -8.16
N SER A 72 27.16 22.97 -7.65
CA SER A 72 26.71 22.87 -6.26
C SER A 72 25.20 23.07 -6.19
N HIS A 73 24.45 22.30 -5.42
CA HIS A 73 23.06 22.68 -5.10
C HIS A 73 23.00 23.73 -3.97
N MET A 74 21.83 24.35 -3.80
CA MET A 74 21.58 25.42 -2.82
C MET A 74 20.62 25.02 -1.69
N ASP A 75 19.66 24.14 -1.98
CA ASP A 75 18.72 23.55 -1.04
C ASP A 75 19.33 22.41 -0.23
N VAL A 76 18.54 21.93 0.73
CA VAL A 76 18.88 20.91 1.72
C VAL A 76 17.63 20.14 2.15
N VAL A 77 17.76 18.89 2.58
CA VAL A 77 16.63 18.11 3.14
C VAL A 77 16.02 18.78 4.38
N PRO A 78 14.74 18.50 4.68
CA PRO A 78 14.08 18.94 5.90
C PRO A 78 14.82 18.56 7.20
N VAL A 79 14.42 19.20 8.30
CA VAL A 79 14.94 18.96 9.65
C VAL A 79 13.82 18.73 10.66
N VAL A 80 14.04 17.82 11.61
CA VAL A 80 13.19 17.61 12.79
C VAL A 80 13.93 18.18 13.98
N LEU A 81 13.52 19.37 14.44
CA LEU A 81 14.30 20.21 15.37
C LEU A 81 14.57 19.52 16.72
N GLU A 82 13.67 18.65 17.14
CA GLU A 82 13.72 17.90 18.39
C GLU A 82 14.88 16.88 18.44
N ASN A 83 15.44 16.53 17.28
CA ASN A 83 16.51 15.53 17.14
C ASN A 83 17.92 16.15 17.00
N TRP A 84 18.07 17.48 17.12
CA TRP A 84 19.34 18.19 16.96
C TRP A 84 19.87 18.76 18.29
N THR A 85 21.17 18.63 18.53
CA THR A 85 21.87 19.20 19.69
C THR A 85 22.01 20.73 19.58
N TYR A 86 22.11 21.25 18.36
CA TYR A 86 22.16 22.68 18.06
C TYR A 86 21.17 23.02 16.94
N ASP A 87 20.64 24.25 16.92
CA ASP A 87 19.79 24.73 15.82
C ASP A 87 20.50 24.48 14.47
N PRO A 88 19.89 23.70 13.54
CA PRO A 88 20.52 23.30 12.28
C PRO A 88 20.90 24.48 11.37
N PHE A 89 20.37 25.68 11.63
CA PHE A 89 20.65 26.89 10.87
C PHE A 89 21.37 27.95 11.70
N ALA A 90 21.79 27.68 12.95
CA ALA A 90 22.66 28.61 13.69
C ALA A 90 24.11 28.63 13.16
N ALA A 91 24.51 27.57 12.45
CA ALA A 91 25.90 27.30 12.06
C ALA A 91 26.84 27.28 13.27
N HIS A 92 26.51 26.50 14.30
CA HIS A 92 27.19 26.50 15.58
C HIS A 92 28.60 25.90 15.46
N LYS A 93 29.64 26.67 15.83
CA LYS A 93 31.03 26.20 15.88
C LYS A 93 31.43 25.88 17.31
N THR A 94 31.84 24.65 17.57
CA THR A 94 32.35 24.18 18.88
C THR A 94 33.84 24.50 19.07
N GLU A 95 34.32 24.39 20.31
CA GLU A 95 35.74 24.60 20.65
C GLU A 95 36.70 23.59 19.99
N ASP A 96 36.23 22.36 19.72
CA ASP A 96 36.98 21.36 18.94
C ASP A 96 36.86 21.54 17.41
N GLY A 97 36.26 22.65 16.96
CA GLY A 97 36.27 23.09 15.57
C GLY A 97 35.24 22.40 14.67
N LYS A 98 34.24 21.69 15.21
CA LYS A 98 33.10 21.22 14.42
C LYS A 98 32.15 22.38 14.13
N ILE A 99 31.67 22.49 12.90
CA ILE A 99 30.69 23.46 12.44
C ILE A 99 29.40 22.69 12.16
N TYR A 100 28.49 22.70 13.11
CA TYR A 100 27.19 22.04 13.05
C TYR A 100 26.19 22.86 12.24
N GLY A 101 25.48 22.19 11.34
CA GLY A 101 24.34 22.74 10.62
C GLY A 101 23.99 21.95 9.37
N ARG A 102 22.73 22.07 8.92
CA ARG A 102 22.22 21.40 7.72
C ARG A 102 22.90 21.97 6.48
N GLY A 103 23.50 21.09 5.68
CA GLY A 103 24.32 21.41 4.51
C GLY A 103 25.77 21.81 4.82
N SER A 104 26.27 21.48 6.01
CA SER A 104 27.69 21.57 6.34
C SER A 104 28.54 20.49 5.66
N GLN A 105 27.95 19.34 5.36
CA GLN A 105 28.48 18.36 4.39
C GLN A 105 27.80 18.50 3.04
N ASP A 106 26.48 18.76 3.02
CA ASP A 106 25.65 18.51 1.84
C ASP A 106 24.83 19.75 1.34
N MET A 107 25.36 20.59 0.46
CA MET A 107 26.75 20.66 0.00
C MET A 107 27.33 22.09 0.07
N LYS A 108 26.75 22.94 0.91
CA LYS A 108 27.09 24.39 1.02
C LYS A 108 28.56 24.63 1.36
N SER A 109 29.20 23.71 2.08
CA SER A 109 30.66 23.74 2.34
C SER A 109 31.47 23.63 1.05
N GLN A 110 31.15 22.69 0.16
CA GLN A 110 31.78 22.55 -1.15
C GLN A 110 31.56 23.82 -2.00
N GLY A 111 30.33 24.33 -2.03
CA GLY A 111 29.99 25.58 -2.73
C GLY A 111 30.85 26.78 -2.29
N VAL A 112 31.12 26.92 -0.98
CA VAL A 112 32.02 27.96 -0.45
C VAL A 112 33.49 27.64 -0.75
N GLN A 113 33.91 26.37 -0.68
CA GLN A 113 35.29 25.99 -1.04
C GLN A 113 35.63 26.37 -2.49
N TYR A 114 34.70 26.24 -3.44
CA TYR A 114 34.89 26.71 -4.82
C TYR A 114 35.12 28.22 -4.90
N ILE A 115 34.29 29.01 -4.21
CA ILE A 115 34.39 30.48 -4.16
C ILE A 115 35.74 30.91 -3.57
N GLU A 116 36.15 30.31 -2.45
CA GLU A 116 37.42 30.63 -1.77
C GLU A 116 38.65 30.15 -2.56
N SER A 117 38.56 29.01 -3.24
CA SER A 117 39.65 28.50 -4.10
C SER A 117 39.89 29.42 -5.30
N VAL A 118 38.83 29.94 -5.92
CA VAL A 118 38.93 30.99 -6.95
C VAL A 118 39.54 32.27 -6.37
N LEU A 119 39.12 32.71 -5.18
CA LEU A 119 39.67 33.89 -4.53
C LEU A 119 41.17 33.73 -4.21
N LYS A 120 41.59 32.55 -3.73
CA LYS A 120 42.98 32.19 -3.47
C LYS A 120 43.82 32.26 -4.75
N LEU A 121 43.41 31.55 -5.80
CA LEU A 121 44.10 31.54 -7.09
C LEU A 121 44.21 32.95 -7.71
N LYS A 122 43.18 33.79 -7.59
CA LYS A 122 43.22 35.17 -8.08
C LYS A 122 44.17 36.07 -7.27
N LYS A 123 44.31 35.84 -5.96
CA LYS A 123 45.33 36.50 -5.11
C LYS A 123 46.75 36.03 -5.45
N GLU A 124 46.91 34.77 -5.83
CA GLU A 124 48.17 34.17 -6.31
C GLU A 124 48.53 34.59 -7.75
N GLY A 125 47.65 35.31 -8.44
CA GLY A 125 47.86 35.83 -9.80
C GLY A 125 47.63 34.80 -10.91
N PHE A 126 47.08 33.63 -10.60
CA PHE A 126 46.76 32.59 -11.58
C PHE A 126 45.74 33.07 -12.62
N LYS A 127 45.86 32.56 -13.84
CA LYS A 127 44.92 32.76 -14.95
C LYS A 127 44.64 31.40 -15.60
N PRO A 128 43.40 30.89 -15.57
CA PRO A 128 43.09 29.63 -16.23
C PRO A 128 43.11 29.80 -17.76
N THR A 129 43.56 28.79 -18.50
CA THR A 129 43.49 28.81 -19.97
C THR A 129 42.07 28.61 -20.46
N ARG A 130 41.35 27.63 -19.89
CA ARG A 130 39.92 27.38 -20.14
C ARG A 130 39.05 28.28 -19.27
N THR A 131 37.84 28.56 -19.72
CA THR A 131 36.82 29.19 -18.87
C THR A 131 36.41 28.24 -17.74
N ILE A 132 36.27 28.76 -16.53
CA ILE A 132 35.76 28.05 -15.36
C ILE A 132 34.40 28.66 -14.98
N HIS A 133 33.40 27.80 -14.81
CA HIS A 133 32.08 28.18 -14.32
C HIS A 133 31.85 27.60 -12.92
N LEU A 134 31.34 28.43 -12.00
CA LEU A 134 30.73 27.96 -10.76
C LEU A 134 29.21 28.04 -10.94
N LEU A 135 28.51 26.93 -10.76
CA LEU A 135 27.08 26.81 -10.95
C LEU A 135 26.41 26.42 -9.64
N PHE A 136 25.39 27.17 -9.25
CA PHE A 136 24.59 26.92 -8.06
C PHE A 136 23.15 26.64 -8.47
N VAL A 137 22.72 25.40 -8.35
CA VAL A 137 21.42 24.90 -8.83
C VAL A 137 20.41 24.75 -7.68
N PRO A 138 19.11 24.80 -8.00
CA PRO A 138 18.04 24.39 -7.10
C PRO A 138 17.65 22.93 -7.35
N ASP A 139 17.00 22.33 -6.36
CA ASP A 139 16.09 21.19 -6.41
C ASP A 139 16.66 19.79 -6.62
N GLU A 140 17.99 19.61 -6.51
CA GLU A 140 18.68 18.30 -6.45
C GLU A 140 17.99 17.35 -5.46
N GLU A 141 17.82 17.80 -4.20
CA GLU A 141 17.24 17.08 -3.06
C GLU A 141 15.80 16.57 -3.27
N ILE A 142 15.13 17.03 -4.33
CA ILE A 142 13.80 16.54 -4.77
C ILE A 142 13.77 16.08 -6.23
N GLY A 143 14.95 15.74 -6.79
CA GLY A 143 15.16 15.08 -8.07
C GLY A 143 15.82 15.91 -9.18
N GLY A 144 16.18 17.18 -8.94
CA GLY A 144 16.83 18.08 -9.90
C GLY A 144 15.96 18.46 -11.12
N LYS A 145 14.64 18.20 -11.05
CA LYS A 145 13.73 18.17 -12.21
C LYS A 145 13.47 19.56 -12.81
N GLU A 146 13.43 20.64 -12.01
CA GLU A 146 13.29 22.01 -12.52
C GLU A 146 14.63 22.77 -12.58
N GLY A 147 15.63 22.36 -11.79
CA GLY A 147 17.00 22.85 -11.81
C GLY A 147 17.82 22.28 -12.97
N MET A 148 18.84 21.47 -12.66
CA MET A 148 19.81 20.99 -13.65
C MET A 148 19.16 20.24 -14.82
N ALA A 149 18.18 19.37 -14.57
CA ALA A 149 17.51 18.59 -15.62
C ALA A 149 16.81 19.47 -16.68
N SER A 150 16.41 20.68 -16.29
CA SER A 150 15.89 21.71 -17.20
C SER A 150 17.05 22.50 -17.82
N PHE A 151 18.00 22.94 -17.00
CA PHE A 151 19.09 23.83 -17.43
C PHE A 151 20.00 23.20 -18.48
N VAL A 152 20.38 21.93 -18.39
CA VAL A 152 21.25 21.27 -19.40
C VAL A 152 20.64 21.22 -20.81
N LYS A 153 19.31 21.35 -20.92
CA LYS A 153 18.58 21.36 -22.20
C LYS A 153 18.50 22.76 -22.83
N SER A 154 18.78 23.81 -22.06
CA SER A 154 18.66 25.22 -22.48
C SER A 154 19.65 25.63 -23.58
N SER A 155 19.44 26.81 -24.16
CA SER A 155 20.42 27.50 -25.04
C SER A 155 21.61 28.02 -24.24
N GLU A 156 21.32 28.45 -23.02
CA GLU A 156 22.19 29.10 -22.06
C GLU A 156 23.31 28.15 -21.63
N PHE A 157 22.97 26.94 -21.15
CA PHE A 157 23.93 25.90 -20.82
C PHE A 157 24.81 25.51 -22.02
N LYS A 158 24.22 25.36 -23.20
CA LYS A 158 24.96 25.03 -24.44
C LYS A 158 25.96 26.11 -24.83
N SER A 159 25.66 27.38 -24.51
CA SER A 159 26.59 28.50 -24.75
C SER A 159 27.80 28.51 -23.81
N LEU A 160 27.79 27.76 -22.70
CA LEU A 160 28.91 27.65 -21.78
C LEU A 160 30.05 26.76 -22.32
N ASN A 161 29.82 25.96 -23.36
CA ASN A 161 30.81 25.07 -23.97
C ASN A 161 31.41 24.05 -22.97
N VAL A 162 30.59 23.51 -22.04
CA VAL A 162 31.07 22.61 -20.97
C VAL A 162 31.67 21.33 -21.55
N GLY A 163 32.97 21.15 -21.35
CA GLY A 163 33.68 19.92 -21.73
C GLY A 163 33.78 18.89 -20.61
N PHE A 164 33.71 19.33 -19.36
CA PHE A 164 33.84 18.50 -18.17
C PHE A 164 33.24 19.19 -16.93
N ALA A 165 32.72 18.41 -15.98
CA ALA A 165 32.18 18.91 -14.72
C ALA A 165 32.73 18.19 -13.48
N ILE A 166 32.92 18.95 -12.41
CA ILE A 166 32.94 18.45 -11.05
C ILE A 166 31.57 18.72 -10.40
N ASP A 167 31.11 17.75 -9.63
CA ASP A 167 29.88 17.77 -8.84
C ASP A 167 30.16 17.23 -7.42
N GLU A 168 29.14 17.02 -6.61
CA GLU A 168 29.29 16.53 -5.24
C GLU A 168 29.78 15.07 -5.11
N SER A 169 30.36 14.72 -3.96
CA SER A 169 30.37 13.33 -3.49
C SER A 169 30.22 13.22 -1.97
N ALA A 170 30.10 12.01 -1.45
CA ALA A 170 30.01 11.77 -0.01
C ALA A 170 31.33 12.05 0.72
N ALA A 171 31.22 12.32 2.03
CA ALA A 171 32.35 12.22 2.94
C ALA A 171 32.89 10.77 3.00
N SER A 172 34.12 10.63 3.52
CA SER A 172 34.81 9.35 3.68
C SER A 172 35.39 9.27 5.08
N THR A 173 35.09 8.19 5.81
CA THR A 173 35.64 7.88 7.13
C THR A 173 37.13 7.53 7.09
N MET A 174 37.70 7.34 5.89
CA MET A 174 39.04 6.83 5.63
C MET A 174 39.95 7.92 5.03
N ASP A 175 41.25 7.64 4.93
CA ASP A 175 42.26 8.54 4.35
C ASP A 175 42.27 8.51 2.79
N PHE A 176 41.12 8.74 2.18
CA PHE A 176 40.94 9.00 0.75
C PHE A 176 39.62 9.74 0.50
N PHE A 177 39.52 10.48 -0.60
CA PHE A 177 38.23 11.05 -1.04
C PHE A 177 37.46 10.04 -1.88
N ALA A 178 36.13 9.96 -1.67
CA ALA A 178 35.24 9.21 -2.55
C ALA A 178 35.05 9.98 -3.86
N LEU A 179 35.16 9.31 -5.01
CA LEU A 179 35.00 9.93 -6.33
C LEU A 179 33.88 9.22 -7.09
N PHE A 180 32.79 9.94 -7.39
CA PHE A 180 31.64 9.37 -8.08
C PHE A 180 31.79 9.50 -9.60
N PHE A 181 31.94 8.36 -10.28
CA PHE A 181 32.07 8.31 -11.74
C PHE A 181 30.75 8.01 -12.47
N ASP A 182 29.77 7.50 -11.74
CA ASP A 182 28.44 7.10 -12.19
C ASP A 182 27.51 7.05 -10.96
N GLU A 183 26.20 6.88 -11.16
CA GLU A 183 25.24 6.68 -10.07
C GLU A 183 24.20 5.60 -10.40
N ARG A 184 23.52 5.10 -9.37
CA ARG A 184 22.40 4.17 -9.58
C ARG A 184 21.20 4.89 -10.21
N SER A 185 20.43 4.14 -11.00
CA SER A 185 19.23 4.67 -11.66
C SER A 185 18.02 4.61 -10.73
N GLY A 186 17.34 5.75 -10.56
CA GLY A 186 16.13 5.89 -9.74
C GLY A 186 14.89 5.33 -10.44
N TRP A 187 14.29 4.29 -9.87
CA TRP A 187 13.07 3.65 -10.35
C TRP A 187 12.03 3.61 -9.22
N ALA A 188 10.79 3.99 -9.51
CA ALA A 188 9.66 3.87 -8.59
C ALA A 188 8.57 3.01 -9.27
N LEU A 189 8.10 1.97 -8.58
CA LEU A 189 7.22 0.96 -9.18
C LEU A 189 5.96 0.74 -8.34
N GLU A 190 4.78 0.84 -8.96
CA GLU A 190 3.52 0.31 -8.42
C GLU A 190 3.24 -1.08 -9.05
N VAL A 191 2.93 -2.06 -8.21
CA VAL A 191 2.39 -3.36 -8.64
C VAL A 191 0.97 -3.50 -8.09
N THR A 192 -0.01 -3.54 -8.98
CA THR A 192 -1.43 -3.78 -8.65
C THR A 192 -1.74 -5.26 -8.82
N CYS A 193 -2.15 -5.93 -7.75
CA CYS A 193 -2.60 -7.33 -7.75
C CYS A 193 -4.13 -7.37 -7.68
N THR A 194 -4.79 -8.12 -8.57
CA THR A 194 -6.25 -8.30 -8.56
C THR A 194 -6.70 -9.76 -8.46
N GLY A 195 -7.88 -9.99 -7.87
CA GLY A 195 -8.43 -11.33 -7.62
C GLY A 195 -9.91 -11.30 -7.20
N PRO A 196 -10.51 -12.47 -6.91
CA PRO A 196 -11.91 -12.56 -6.50
C PRO A 196 -12.14 -12.06 -5.08
N ALA A 197 -13.05 -11.09 -4.92
CA ALA A 197 -13.62 -10.72 -3.62
C ALA A 197 -14.68 -11.73 -3.15
N GLY A 198 -14.82 -11.86 -1.83
CA GLY A 198 -15.81 -12.72 -1.18
C GLY A 198 -15.74 -12.63 0.33
N HIS A 199 -16.61 -13.36 1.04
CA HIS A 199 -16.64 -13.35 2.51
C HIS A 199 -15.37 -14.03 3.09
N GLY A 200 -14.73 -13.39 4.08
CA GLY A 200 -13.49 -13.84 4.75
C GLY A 200 -13.54 -15.20 5.46
N SER A 201 -14.71 -15.84 5.52
CA SER A 201 -14.91 -17.22 5.96
C SER A 201 -14.57 -18.27 4.89
N LEU A 202 -14.52 -17.87 3.63
CA LEU A 202 -14.26 -18.73 2.48
C LEU A 202 -12.76 -18.85 2.24
N LEU A 203 -12.37 -19.85 1.44
CA LEU A 203 -10.99 -20.01 0.96
C LEU A 203 -10.98 -20.03 -0.58
N PRO A 204 -11.31 -18.91 -1.27
CA PRO A 204 -11.07 -18.78 -2.69
C PRO A 204 -9.57 -18.79 -2.98
N ALA A 205 -9.19 -19.33 -4.14
CA ALA A 205 -7.84 -19.24 -4.70
C ALA A 205 -7.70 -17.99 -5.60
N GLU A 206 -6.47 -17.71 -6.05
CA GLU A 206 -6.13 -16.56 -6.92
C GLU A 206 -6.53 -15.19 -6.35
N THR A 207 -6.62 -15.08 -5.02
CA THR A 207 -6.91 -13.82 -4.32
C THR A 207 -5.82 -12.79 -4.55
N ALA A 208 -6.18 -11.51 -4.54
CA ALA A 208 -5.22 -10.43 -4.70
C ALA A 208 -4.09 -10.48 -3.63
N ALA A 209 -4.37 -11.02 -2.44
CA ALA A 209 -3.40 -11.26 -1.38
C ALA A 209 -2.38 -12.39 -1.70
N GLU A 210 -2.81 -13.52 -2.28
CA GLU A 210 -1.88 -14.58 -2.71
C GLU A 210 -0.87 -14.06 -3.74
N LYS A 211 -1.36 -13.25 -4.68
CA LYS A 211 -0.53 -12.67 -5.74
C LYS A 211 0.42 -11.59 -5.20
N ALA A 212 -0.08 -10.72 -4.31
CA ALA A 212 0.76 -9.77 -3.58
C ALA A 212 1.86 -10.48 -2.77
N ARG A 213 1.54 -11.59 -2.08
CA ARG A 213 2.53 -12.41 -1.38
C ARG A 213 3.64 -12.88 -2.31
N ILE A 214 3.30 -13.42 -3.49
CA ILE A 214 4.30 -13.85 -4.49
C ILE A 214 5.21 -12.68 -4.89
N VAL A 215 4.65 -11.50 -5.21
CA VAL A 215 5.45 -10.32 -5.59
C VAL A 215 6.39 -9.89 -4.46
N ILE A 216 5.89 -9.77 -3.23
CA ILE A 216 6.68 -9.39 -2.03
C ILE A 216 7.81 -10.40 -1.82
N ASN A 217 7.51 -11.71 -1.85
CA ASN A 217 8.50 -12.76 -1.65
C ASN A 217 9.61 -12.72 -2.70
N GLU A 218 9.31 -12.57 -3.99
CA GLU A 218 10.33 -12.50 -5.04
C GLU A 218 11.19 -11.23 -4.92
N PHE A 219 10.59 -10.08 -4.61
CA PHE A 219 11.30 -8.80 -4.48
C PHE A 219 12.21 -8.78 -3.25
N LEU A 220 11.77 -9.30 -2.11
CA LEU A 220 12.60 -9.39 -0.90
C LEU A 220 13.66 -10.50 -0.98
N ASN A 221 13.38 -11.61 -1.68
CA ASN A 221 14.41 -12.61 -1.99
C ASN A 221 15.52 -12.04 -2.89
N PHE A 222 15.17 -11.22 -3.91
CA PHE A 222 16.14 -10.52 -4.73
C PHE A 222 16.95 -9.51 -3.90
N ARG A 223 16.28 -8.70 -3.07
CA ARG A 223 16.92 -7.74 -2.14
C ARG A 223 17.93 -8.42 -1.21
N GLU A 224 17.62 -9.60 -0.67
CA GLU A 224 18.54 -10.36 0.18
C GLU A 224 19.75 -10.90 -0.60
N GLN A 225 19.57 -11.31 -1.86
CA GLN A 225 20.70 -11.68 -2.73
C GLN A 225 21.62 -10.48 -3.00
N GLU A 226 21.06 -9.30 -3.26
CA GLU A 226 21.83 -8.06 -3.40
C GLU A 226 22.54 -7.66 -2.09
N ARG A 227 21.90 -7.85 -0.94
CA ARG A 227 22.52 -7.63 0.39
C ARG A 227 23.70 -8.56 0.65
N LEU A 228 23.62 -9.82 0.22
CA LEU A 228 24.71 -10.78 0.34
C LEU A 228 25.88 -10.41 -0.60
N LYS A 229 25.61 -9.97 -1.84
CA LYS A 229 26.65 -9.51 -2.78
C LYS A 229 27.51 -8.35 -2.24
N ILE A 230 27.00 -7.52 -1.33
CA ILE A 230 27.80 -6.44 -0.71
C ILE A 230 29.03 -7.00 0.04
N ALA A 231 28.89 -8.15 0.71
CA ALA A 231 29.94 -8.71 1.56
C ALA A 231 31.18 -9.19 0.79
N ASP A 232 31.04 -9.47 -0.52
CA ASP A 232 32.14 -9.93 -1.38
C ASP A 232 33.03 -8.79 -1.91
N TYR A 233 32.63 -7.51 -1.70
CA TYR A 233 33.40 -6.36 -2.19
C TYR A 233 34.40 -5.80 -1.17
N PRO A 234 35.58 -5.30 -1.59
CA PRO A 234 36.47 -4.53 -0.72
C PRO A 234 35.82 -3.23 -0.25
N LEU A 235 35.94 -2.92 1.04
CA LEU A 235 35.24 -1.79 1.72
C LEU A 235 33.71 -1.82 1.48
N PRO A 236 32.99 -2.88 1.92
CA PRO A 236 31.56 -3.09 1.62
C PRO A 236 30.66 -1.86 1.84
N GLU A 237 30.97 -1.06 2.86
CA GLU A 237 30.28 0.17 3.24
C GLU A 237 30.28 1.26 2.16
N LEU A 238 31.19 1.21 1.19
CA LEU A 238 31.25 2.13 0.05
C LEU A 238 30.74 1.52 -1.27
N GLN A 239 30.22 0.28 -1.23
CA GLN A 239 29.95 -0.52 -2.42
C GLN A 239 28.46 -0.64 -2.76
N LEU A 240 27.60 0.09 -2.05
CA LEU A 240 26.15 0.10 -2.25
C LEU A 240 25.75 0.56 -3.68
N GLY A 241 26.55 1.41 -4.34
CA GLY A 241 26.36 1.78 -5.75
C GLY A 241 26.54 0.62 -6.75
N ASN A 242 27.20 -0.47 -6.33
CA ASN A 242 27.44 -1.67 -7.15
C ASN A 242 26.35 -2.75 -7.03
N VAL A 243 25.36 -2.59 -6.15
CA VAL A 243 24.21 -3.50 -5.98
C VAL A 243 22.88 -2.78 -6.15
N THR A 244 21.87 -3.52 -6.59
CA THR A 244 20.52 -3.00 -6.77
C THR A 244 19.80 -3.00 -5.42
N THR A 245 19.19 -1.88 -5.03
CA THR A 245 18.27 -1.89 -3.87
C THR A 245 16.83 -1.95 -4.33
N VAL A 246 16.02 -2.70 -3.60
CA VAL A 246 14.58 -2.87 -3.79
C VAL A 246 13.96 -2.80 -2.40
N ASN A 247 13.10 -1.82 -2.14
CA ASN A 247 12.45 -1.66 -0.83
C ASN A 247 10.96 -1.42 -1.02
N LEU A 248 10.13 -2.20 -0.32
CA LEU A 248 8.67 -2.01 -0.27
C LEU A 248 8.36 -0.79 0.60
N THR A 249 7.95 0.30 -0.02
CA THR A 249 7.78 1.62 0.62
C THR A 249 6.33 1.92 0.97
N MET A 250 5.36 1.47 0.15
CA MET A 250 3.93 1.57 0.45
C MET A 250 3.19 0.27 0.13
N MET A 251 2.13 -0.02 0.90
CA MET A 251 1.30 -1.22 0.71
C MET A 251 -0.13 -0.97 1.20
N GLU A 252 -1.10 -1.11 0.30
CA GLU A 252 -2.51 -0.81 0.55
C GLU A 252 -3.45 -1.91 0.02
N GLY A 253 -4.57 -2.12 0.70
CA GLY A 253 -5.67 -2.96 0.21
C GLY A 253 -6.71 -3.30 1.28
N GLY A 254 -7.96 -3.48 0.82
CA GLY A 254 -9.06 -3.99 1.64
C GLY A 254 -9.93 -2.96 2.37
N ILE A 255 -11.25 -3.16 2.27
CA ILE A 255 -12.28 -2.18 2.67
C ILE A 255 -13.00 -2.49 3.98
N GLN A 256 -13.03 -3.76 4.42
CA GLN A 256 -13.66 -4.17 5.67
C GLN A 256 -13.04 -5.47 6.18
N LYS A 257 -12.86 -5.57 7.51
CA LYS A 257 -12.24 -6.70 8.24
C LYS A 257 -12.74 -8.11 7.91
N ASN A 258 -13.92 -8.30 7.32
CA ASN A 258 -14.51 -9.62 6.94
C ASN A 258 -14.68 -9.81 5.42
N VAL A 259 -14.12 -8.93 4.58
CA VAL A 259 -14.17 -9.00 3.11
C VAL A 259 -12.79 -9.30 2.55
N ILE A 260 -12.68 -10.33 1.71
CA ILE A 260 -11.49 -10.63 0.93
C ILE A 260 -11.35 -9.55 -0.16
N PRO A 261 -10.23 -8.80 -0.26
CA PRO A 261 -10.13 -7.69 -1.21
C PRO A 261 -10.04 -8.15 -2.66
N ASP A 262 -10.69 -7.41 -3.58
CA ASP A 262 -10.50 -7.62 -5.02
C ASP A 262 -9.16 -7.06 -5.53
N THR A 263 -8.53 -6.16 -4.77
CA THR A 263 -7.34 -5.40 -5.15
C THR A 263 -6.40 -5.20 -3.96
N PHE A 264 -5.09 -5.37 -4.19
CA PHE A 264 -4.01 -4.82 -3.36
C PHE A 264 -3.05 -4.04 -4.27
N LYS A 265 -2.37 -3.04 -3.71
CA LYS A 265 -1.22 -2.39 -4.36
C LYS A 265 0.03 -2.41 -3.49
N LEU A 266 1.17 -2.51 -4.15
CA LEU A 266 2.52 -2.50 -3.59
C LEU A 266 3.32 -1.42 -4.30
N THR A 267 4.01 -0.55 -3.56
CA THR A 267 4.94 0.44 -4.13
C THR A 267 6.36 0.13 -3.68
N PHE A 268 7.31 0.19 -4.61
CA PHE A 268 8.72 -0.08 -4.35
C PHE A 268 9.59 1.11 -4.82
N ASP A 269 10.47 1.58 -3.94
CA ASP A 269 11.67 2.33 -4.35
C ASP A 269 12.73 1.32 -4.80
N ILE A 270 13.32 1.57 -5.97
CA ILE A 270 14.34 0.73 -6.56
C ILE A 270 15.49 1.63 -7.04
N ARG A 271 16.71 1.32 -6.63
CA ARG A 271 17.93 1.95 -7.16
C ARG A 271 18.75 0.90 -7.88
N VAL A 272 18.67 0.92 -9.21
CA VAL A 272 19.27 -0.11 -10.07
C VAL A 272 20.78 0.08 -10.16
N SER A 273 21.55 -0.98 -9.91
CA SER A 273 23.02 -0.95 -9.95
C SER A 273 23.54 -0.50 -11.32
N VAL A 274 24.66 0.24 -11.31
CA VAL A 274 25.41 0.59 -12.54
C VAL A 274 25.85 -0.66 -13.34
N LYS A 275 25.99 -1.81 -12.66
CA LYS A 275 26.32 -3.11 -13.28
C LYS A 275 25.12 -3.83 -13.88
N GLU A 276 23.90 -3.52 -13.42
CA GLU A 276 22.69 -4.26 -13.80
C GLU A 276 22.23 -3.93 -15.22
N ASP A 277 21.76 -4.94 -15.94
CA ASP A 277 21.11 -4.73 -17.24
C ASP A 277 19.66 -4.28 -17.00
N HIS A 278 19.36 -3.04 -17.38
CA HIS A 278 18.07 -2.40 -17.09
C HIS A 278 16.90 -2.99 -17.88
N ASP A 279 17.14 -3.67 -18.99
CA ASP A 279 16.07 -4.36 -19.71
C ASP A 279 15.95 -5.81 -19.25
N ALA A 280 17.05 -6.49 -18.90
CA ALA A 280 16.98 -7.79 -18.23
C ALA A 280 16.24 -7.70 -16.88
N PHE A 281 16.53 -6.67 -16.08
CA PHE A 281 15.89 -6.45 -14.78
C PHE A 281 14.41 -6.02 -14.90
N ALA A 282 14.06 -5.18 -15.90
CA ALA A 282 12.64 -4.90 -16.21
C ALA A 282 11.89 -6.16 -16.68
N ASN A 283 12.51 -7.01 -17.49
CA ASN A 283 11.95 -8.30 -17.89
C ASN A 283 11.80 -9.26 -16.69
N TRP A 284 12.74 -9.24 -15.73
CA TRP A 284 12.60 -10.00 -14.48
C TRP A 284 11.39 -9.53 -13.66
N ILE A 285 11.21 -8.22 -13.45
CA ILE A 285 10.02 -7.64 -12.79
C ILE A 285 8.73 -8.11 -13.49
N GLN A 286 8.70 -8.05 -14.82
CA GLN A 286 7.55 -8.51 -15.60
C GLN A 286 7.32 -10.03 -15.47
N SER A 287 8.39 -10.83 -15.34
CA SER A 287 8.30 -12.27 -15.08
C SER A 287 7.78 -12.59 -13.68
N VAL A 288 8.10 -11.78 -12.66
CA VAL A 288 7.53 -11.91 -11.30
C VAL A 288 6.03 -11.67 -11.33
N ALA A 289 5.57 -10.62 -12.04
CA ALA A 289 4.14 -10.38 -12.23
C ALA A 289 3.45 -11.54 -12.98
N THR A 290 4.09 -12.10 -14.02
CA THR A 290 3.56 -13.29 -14.72
C THR A 290 3.52 -14.54 -13.82
N LYS A 291 4.52 -14.74 -12.97
CA LYS A 291 4.58 -15.82 -11.96
C LYS A 291 3.52 -15.65 -10.85
N ALA A 292 3.17 -14.41 -10.53
CA ALA A 292 2.10 -14.07 -9.59
C ALA A 292 0.68 -14.20 -10.20
N GLY A 293 0.54 -14.47 -11.49
CA GLY A 293 -0.73 -14.88 -12.12
C GLY A 293 -1.51 -13.77 -12.83
N GLU A 294 -2.68 -14.15 -13.39
CA GLU A 294 -3.52 -13.22 -14.14
C GLU A 294 -4.03 -12.07 -13.25
N GLY A 295 -4.07 -10.86 -13.79
CA GLY A 295 -4.56 -9.68 -13.07
C GLY A 295 -3.52 -8.97 -12.20
N VAL A 296 -2.25 -9.41 -12.22
CA VAL A 296 -1.12 -8.62 -11.70
C VAL A 296 -0.64 -7.65 -12.78
N LYS A 297 -0.50 -6.37 -12.45
CA LYS A 297 -0.07 -5.30 -13.36
C LYS A 297 1.10 -4.54 -12.77
N VAL A 298 2.11 -4.30 -13.61
CA VAL A 298 3.34 -3.55 -13.30
C VAL A 298 3.19 -2.15 -13.90
N ASN A 299 3.39 -1.10 -13.10
CA ASN A 299 3.35 0.29 -13.52
C ASN A 299 4.57 1.03 -12.98
N PHE A 300 5.44 1.50 -13.88
CA PHE A 300 6.58 2.35 -13.50
C PHE A 300 6.09 3.80 -13.33
N ILE A 301 6.24 4.35 -12.13
CA ILE A 301 5.94 5.74 -11.77
C ILE A 301 7.06 6.64 -12.30
N ASP A 302 8.30 6.30 -11.98
CA ASP A 302 9.53 6.81 -12.59
C ASP A 302 10.40 5.61 -13.00
N ARG A 303 11.07 5.68 -14.16
CA ARG A 303 12.03 4.67 -14.64
C ARG A 303 13.17 5.37 -15.36
N GLU A 304 14.25 5.69 -14.64
CA GLU A 304 15.45 6.25 -15.27
C GLU A 304 16.10 5.28 -16.27
N GLU A 305 16.54 5.81 -17.41
CA GLU A 305 17.34 5.09 -18.41
C GLU A 305 18.78 4.87 -17.92
N LYS A 306 19.42 3.78 -18.39
CA LYS A 306 20.82 3.50 -18.04
C LYS A 306 21.75 4.54 -18.66
N ARG A 307 22.46 5.27 -17.81
CA ARG A 307 23.45 6.29 -18.22
C ARG A 307 24.77 5.65 -18.66
N VAL A 308 25.59 6.44 -19.34
CA VAL A 308 26.98 6.07 -19.65
C VAL A 308 27.88 6.58 -18.51
N PRO A 309 28.62 5.71 -17.82
CA PRO A 309 29.55 6.13 -16.76
C PRO A 309 30.64 7.06 -17.32
N THR A 310 31.08 8.02 -16.51
CA THR A 310 32.29 8.78 -16.84
C THR A 310 33.50 7.87 -16.64
N ARG A 311 34.27 7.62 -17.71
CA ARG A 311 35.39 6.67 -17.67
C ARG A 311 36.50 7.10 -16.71
N VAL A 312 37.01 6.14 -15.95
CA VAL A 312 38.13 6.30 -15.00
C VAL A 312 39.38 5.57 -15.49
N ASP A 313 39.64 5.72 -16.79
CA ASP A 313 40.76 5.13 -17.52
C ASP A 313 41.44 6.17 -18.43
N GLU A 314 42.58 5.82 -19.02
CA GLU A 314 43.41 6.72 -19.84
C GLU A 314 42.69 7.27 -21.09
N THR A 315 41.56 6.69 -21.51
CA THR A 315 40.77 7.20 -22.64
C THR A 315 39.93 8.44 -22.28
N ASN A 316 39.82 8.79 -20.99
CA ASN A 316 39.26 10.05 -20.54
C ASN A 316 40.40 11.03 -20.15
N PRO A 317 40.68 12.07 -20.94
CA PRO A 317 41.76 13.01 -20.64
C PRO A 317 41.51 13.78 -19.32
N PHE A 318 40.25 14.01 -18.94
CA PHE A 318 39.91 14.68 -17.68
C PHE A 318 40.21 13.79 -16.47
N TRP A 319 40.02 12.46 -16.58
CA TRP A 319 40.48 11.52 -15.56
C TRP A 319 41.99 11.51 -15.43
N THR A 320 42.73 11.42 -16.54
CA THR A 320 44.20 11.41 -16.55
C THR A 320 44.76 12.71 -15.93
N ALA A 321 44.18 13.87 -16.26
CA ALA A 321 44.54 15.15 -15.66
C ALA A 321 44.25 15.20 -14.15
N LEU A 322 43.03 14.82 -13.75
CA LEU A 322 42.58 14.79 -12.36
C LEU A 322 43.46 13.86 -11.50
N LYS A 323 43.67 12.62 -11.95
CA LYS A 323 44.46 11.63 -11.23
C LYS A 323 45.93 12.07 -11.10
N SER A 324 46.51 12.66 -12.15
CA SER A 324 47.87 13.23 -12.10
C SER A 324 47.98 14.41 -11.13
N ALA A 325 46.94 15.26 -11.03
CA ALA A 325 46.90 16.36 -10.07
C ALA A 325 46.91 15.84 -8.61
N LEU A 326 46.04 14.87 -8.32
CA LEU A 326 45.89 14.26 -7.00
C LEU A 326 47.15 13.48 -6.58
N ASP A 327 47.75 12.70 -7.49
CA ASP A 327 48.98 11.95 -7.22
C ASP A 327 50.17 12.85 -6.90
N LYS A 328 50.30 14.01 -7.57
CA LYS A 328 51.35 15.02 -7.27
C LYS A 328 51.21 15.61 -5.86
N LEU A 329 49.98 15.64 -5.31
CA LEU A 329 49.69 16.08 -3.94
C LEU A 329 49.77 14.92 -2.92
N GLY A 330 50.00 13.68 -3.35
CA GLY A 330 49.90 12.49 -2.50
C GLY A 330 48.46 12.17 -2.05
N ILE A 331 47.45 12.73 -2.73
CA ILE A 331 46.04 12.56 -2.41
C ILE A 331 45.51 11.26 -3.00
N LYS A 332 44.95 10.42 -2.13
CA LYS A 332 44.28 9.18 -2.52
C LYS A 332 42.82 9.47 -2.86
N VAL A 333 42.35 8.89 -3.96
CA VAL A 333 40.93 8.87 -4.34
C VAL A 333 40.49 7.45 -4.65
N LEU A 334 39.24 7.13 -4.33
CA LEU A 334 38.62 5.85 -4.65
C LEU A 334 37.41 6.07 -5.57
N PRO A 335 37.51 5.72 -6.87
CA PRO A 335 36.37 5.72 -7.76
C PRO A 335 35.33 4.69 -7.35
N ILE A 336 34.11 5.15 -7.04
CA ILE A 336 32.95 4.31 -6.73
C ILE A 336 31.71 4.84 -7.47
N ALA A 337 30.70 4.00 -7.63
CA ALA A 337 29.39 4.46 -8.09
C ALA A 337 28.64 5.10 -6.91
N CYS A 338 28.00 6.25 -7.13
CA CYS A 338 27.19 6.90 -6.11
C CYS A 338 26.02 5.97 -5.68
N PRO A 339 25.79 5.79 -4.36
CA PRO A 339 24.66 5.02 -3.88
C PRO A 339 23.32 5.77 -4.02
N GLY A 340 23.34 7.10 -4.00
CA GLY A 340 22.20 7.95 -4.33
C GLY A 340 22.14 8.23 -5.83
N CYS A 341 21.80 9.48 -6.16
CA CYS A 341 21.94 10.10 -7.47
C CYS A 341 22.65 11.45 -7.26
N THR A 342 23.25 12.04 -8.30
CA THR A 342 23.85 13.40 -8.26
C THR A 342 23.40 14.18 -9.50
N ASP A 343 23.43 15.51 -9.49
CA ASP A 343 22.96 16.30 -10.65
C ASP A 343 23.80 16.08 -11.92
N ALA A 344 25.02 15.57 -11.75
CA ALA A 344 25.86 14.98 -12.78
C ALA A 344 25.19 13.87 -13.60
N ARG A 345 24.09 13.25 -13.14
CA ARG A 345 23.22 12.38 -13.97
C ARG A 345 22.73 13.07 -15.23
N PHE A 346 22.36 14.34 -15.12
CA PHE A 346 21.84 15.14 -16.24
C PHE A 346 22.97 15.66 -17.13
N LEU A 347 24.12 15.99 -16.56
CA LEU A 347 25.33 16.35 -17.29
C LEU A 347 25.85 15.16 -18.13
N ARG A 348 26.00 13.97 -17.52
CA ARG A 348 26.27 12.71 -18.22
C ARG A 348 25.22 12.43 -19.31
N GLY A 349 23.95 12.68 -19.02
CA GLY A 349 22.82 12.52 -19.94
C GLY A 349 22.85 13.42 -21.20
N VAL A 350 23.55 14.55 -21.17
CA VAL A 350 23.81 15.40 -22.36
C VAL A 350 25.22 15.20 -22.95
N GLY A 351 25.97 14.21 -22.47
CA GLY A 351 27.30 13.83 -22.96
C GLY A 351 28.48 14.55 -22.30
N VAL A 352 28.25 15.29 -21.20
CA VAL A 352 29.32 15.95 -20.45
C VAL A 352 29.92 14.96 -19.43
N PRO A 353 31.20 14.55 -19.56
CA PRO A 353 31.86 13.73 -18.56
C PRO A 353 31.91 14.48 -17.23
N SER A 354 31.53 13.82 -16.15
CA SER A 354 31.28 14.45 -14.86
C SER A 354 31.78 13.57 -13.71
N PHE A 355 32.53 14.13 -12.77
CA PHE A 355 32.97 13.44 -11.55
C PHE A 355 32.45 14.13 -10.29
N GLY A 356 31.81 13.36 -9.42
CA GLY A 356 31.53 13.81 -8.06
C GLY A 356 32.80 13.79 -7.20
N PHE A 357 33.13 14.91 -6.55
CA PHE A 357 34.34 15.04 -5.73
C PHE A 357 34.16 16.03 -4.57
N SER A 358 33.89 15.51 -3.37
CA SER A 358 33.98 16.23 -2.10
C SER A 358 35.33 16.00 -1.41
N PRO A 359 36.07 17.07 -1.04
CA PRO A 359 37.33 16.95 -0.30
C PRO A 359 37.09 16.71 1.20
N MET A 360 36.28 15.71 1.56
CA MET A 360 35.89 15.36 2.93
C MET A 360 36.37 13.96 3.34
N ARG A 361 37.68 13.81 3.63
CA ARG A 361 38.27 12.56 4.14
C ARG A 361 38.37 12.53 5.67
N ASN A 362 38.61 11.36 6.25
CA ASN A 362 38.66 11.12 7.70
C ASN A 362 37.46 11.74 8.46
N THR A 363 36.28 11.74 7.83
CA THR A 363 35.06 12.47 8.26
C THR A 363 33.87 11.50 8.24
N PRO A 364 33.02 11.46 9.29
CA PRO A 364 31.83 10.62 9.29
C PRO A 364 30.82 11.10 8.24
N ILE A 365 30.16 10.17 7.55
CA ILE A 365 29.08 10.48 6.61
C ILE A 365 27.84 10.86 7.45
N LEU A 366 27.50 12.15 7.45
CA LEU A 366 26.38 12.71 8.23
C LEU A 366 25.37 13.48 7.36
N LEU A 367 25.62 13.55 6.05
CA LEU A 367 24.65 14.08 5.08
C LEU A 367 23.24 13.51 5.31
N HIS A 368 22.25 14.39 5.23
CA HIS A 368 20.83 14.18 5.53
C HIS A 368 20.51 13.79 6.99
N GLY A 369 21.49 13.31 7.78
CA GLY A 369 21.34 12.95 9.19
C GLY A 369 21.05 14.14 10.11
N ASN A 370 20.74 13.86 11.38
CA ASN A 370 20.69 14.88 12.42
C ASN A 370 22.11 15.19 12.93
N ASP A 371 22.32 16.39 13.48
CA ASP A 371 23.63 16.87 13.95
C ASP A 371 24.73 16.77 12.88
N GLU A 372 24.38 17.04 11.63
CA GLU A 372 25.31 17.17 10.51
C GLU A 372 26.37 18.23 10.82
N TYR A 373 27.65 17.86 10.66
CA TYR A 373 28.77 18.79 10.83
C TYR A 373 29.92 18.50 9.85
N ILE A 374 30.68 19.55 9.55
CA ILE A 374 32.05 19.47 9.00
C ILE A 374 33.03 20.03 10.03
N THR A 375 34.29 19.57 10.03
CA THR A 375 35.33 20.23 10.86
C THR A 375 35.96 21.39 10.09
N GLU A 376 36.29 22.46 10.79
CA GLU A 376 37.05 23.60 10.24
C GLU A 376 38.31 23.14 9.50
N LYS A 377 39.04 22.16 10.07
CA LYS A 377 40.23 21.58 9.44
C LYS A 377 39.92 20.98 8.06
N VAL A 378 38.89 20.12 7.96
CA VAL A 378 38.53 19.44 6.70
C VAL A 378 37.94 20.44 5.70
N PHE A 379 37.14 21.40 6.17
CA PHE A 379 36.62 22.47 5.35
C PHE A 379 37.74 23.32 4.73
N LEU A 380 38.74 23.72 5.52
CA LEU A 380 39.90 24.48 5.02
C LEU A 380 40.81 23.62 4.12
N GLU A 381 41.01 22.34 4.44
CA GLU A 381 41.78 21.39 3.59
C GLU A 381 41.21 21.34 2.16
N GLY A 382 39.89 21.35 1.99
CA GLY A 382 39.28 21.40 0.66
C GLY A 382 39.61 22.65 -0.17
N ILE A 383 39.83 23.81 0.48
CA ILE A 383 40.25 25.06 -0.17
C ILE A 383 41.72 24.98 -0.65
N ASP A 384 42.51 24.08 -0.08
CA ASP A 384 43.87 23.80 -0.56
C ASP A 384 43.91 22.72 -1.65
N VAL A 385 42.94 21.78 -1.68
CA VAL A 385 42.84 20.71 -2.68
C VAL A 385 42.22 21.18 -4.00
N ILE A 386 41.08 21.87 -3.95
CA ILE A 386 40.31 22.30 -5.13
C ILE A 386 41.12 23.16 -6.13
N PRO A 387 42.04 24.06 -5.72
CA PRO A 387 42.87 24.82 -6.65
C PRO A 387 43.65 23.97 -7.66
N SER A 388 44.08 22.76 -7.29
CA SER A 388 44.80 21.87 -8.21
C SER A 388 43.91 21.23 -9.28
N LEU A 389 42.59 21.18 -9.05
CA LEU A 389 41.59 20.86 -10.08
C LEU A 389 41.51 21.99 -11.11
N CYS A 390 41.52 23.25 -10.65
CA CYS A 390 41.47 24.43 -11.51
C CYS A 390 42.77 24.65 -12.31
N ILE A 391 43.94 24.41 -11.70
CA ILE A 391 45.25 24.65 -12.34
C ILE A 391 45.47 23.69 -13.51
N LEU A 392 45.30 22.37 -13.32
CA LEU A 392 45.67 21.38 -14.32
C LEU A 392 44.63 21.16 -15.44
N GLY A 393 43.50 21.86 -15.39
CA GLY A 393 42.66 22.09 -16.57
C GLY A 393 43.25 23.11 -17.57
N ALA A 394 44.26 23.89 -17.18
CA ALA A 394 44.82 24.95 -18.01
C ALA A 394 45.89 24.48 -19.02
N GLU A 395 46.58 23.36 -18.78
CA GLU A 395 47.78 22.96 -19.55
C GLU A 395 47.57 21.65 -20.34
N TRP A 396 46.82 21.72 -21.45
CA TRP A 396 46.65 20.58 -22.38
C TRP A 396 46.71 21.00 -23.85
N ILE A 397 47.62 20.37 -24.59
CA ILE A 397 47.83 20.49 -26.05
C ILE A 397 47.23 19.25 -26.75
N GLU A 398 46.65 19.51 -27.94
CA GLU A 398 46.20 18.61 -29.03
C GLU A 398 46.15 17.08 -28.83
N VAL A 399 45.02 16.46 -29.25
CA VAL A 399 44.97 15.53 -30.40
C VAL A 399 43.52 15.19 -30.80
N CYS A 400 43.29 14.99 -32.12
CA CYS A 400 42.09 14.44 -32.80
C CYS A 400 40.72 15.18 -32.73
N ILE A 401 40.35 15.78 -33.86
CA ILE A 401 38.97 16.19 -34.23
C ILE A 401 38.34 15.09 -35.12
N GLY A 402 37.02 14.83 -35.04
CA GLY A 402 36.41 13.60 -35.60
C GLY A 402 34.94 13.58 -36.09
N ASN A 403 34.33 14.70 -36.46
CA ASN A 403 33.03 14.82 -37.22
C ASN A 403 31.70 14.35 -36.57
N LEU A 404 30.60 15.11 -36.83
CA LEU A 404 29.20 14.76 -36.48
C LEU A 404 28.19 15.48 -37.41
N ILE A 405 27.38 14.73 -38.17
CA ILE A 405 26.34 15.15 -39.18
C ILE A 405 25.42 13.92 -39.43
N ILE A 406 24.09 13.92 -39.69
CA ILE A 406 22.93 14.85 -39.64
C ILE A 406 21.66 13.96 -39.52
N THR A 407 20.79 14.09 -38.49
CA THR A 407 19.47 14.78 -38.43
C THR A 407 18.26 14.14 -39.18
N PHE A 408 17.06 14.32 -38.58
CA PHE A 408 15.75 13.67 -38.84
C PHE A 408 15.00 13.96 -40.16
N ILE A 409 14.04 13.09 -40.49
CA ILE A 409 12.78 13.38 -41.22
C ILE A 409 11.58 12.73 -40.47
N SER A 410 10.35 13.19 -40.68
CA SER A 410 9.16 12.94 -39.83
C SER A 410 7.86 12.56 -40.56
N ALA A 411 6.86 12.09 -39.80
CA ALA A 411 5.40 12.12 -40.10
C ALA A 411 4.85 11.01 -41.06
N LYS A 412 3.57 10.62 -41.10
CA LYS A 412 2.33 10.94 -40.31
C LYS A 412 1.21 9.91 -40.61
N LEU A 413 0.10 9.95 -39.83
CA LEU A 413 -1.26 9.43 -40.15
C LEU A 413 -1.43 7.88 -40.23
N SER A 414 -2.62 7.26 -40.04
CA SER A 414 -3.99 7.77 -39.75
C SER A 414 -4.81 6.77 -38.89
N CYS A 415 -5.92 7.23 -38.31
CA CYS A 415 -6.86 6.47 -37.47
C CYS A 415 -8.08 5.91 -38.25
N THR A 416 -8.62 4.76 -37.85
CA THR A 416 -10.09 4.56 -37.78
C THR A 416 -10.49 3.46 -36.79
N ILE A 417 -11.69 3.58 -36.21
CA ILE A 417 -12.32 2.63 -35.28
C ILE A 417 -13.65 2.17 -35.89
N SER A 418 -14.05 0.91 -35.68
CA SER A 418 -15.46 0.52 -35.73
C SER A 418 -15.78 -0.66 -34.80
N THR A 419 -16.40 -0.38 -33.65
CA THR A 419 -17.10 -1.37 -32.82
C THR A 419 -18.53 -1.58 -33.31
N GLY A 420 -19.15 -2.72 -32.97
CA GLY A 420 -20.43 -3.15 -33.55
C GLY A 420 -21.67 -3.01 -32.66
N GLU A 421 -22.65 -3.87 -32.95
CA GLU A 421 -23.91 -4.14 -32.23
C GLU A 421 -25.05 -3.11 -32.23
N SER A 422 -26.24 -3.53 -32.66
CA SER A 422 -27.22 -4.12 -31.72
C SER A 422 -28.53 -4.55 -32.41
N ILE A 423 -29.17 -5.62 -31.91
CA ILE A 423 -30.46 -6.15 -32.40
C ILE A 423 -31.56 -5.88 -31.35
N ARG A 424 -32.81 -5.69 -31.79
CA ARG A 424 -33.92 -5.22 -30.93
C ARG A 424 -34.94 -6.30 -30.55
N ARG A 425 -35.30 -6.26 -29.25
CA ARG A 425 -36.61 -6.55 -28.62
C ARG A 425 -37.20 -7.98 -28.74
N LEU A 426 -37.53 -8.54 -27.57
CA LEU A 426 -38.93 -8.85 -27.20
C LEU A 426 -39.05 -9.26 -25.72
N LYS A 427 -40.05 -8.71 -24.99
CA LYS A 427 -40.74 -9.35 -23.84
C LYS A 427 -41.97 -8.54 -23.43
N CYS A 428 -42.92 -9.21 -22.75
CA CYS A 428 -44.25 -8.70 -22.41
C CYS A 428 -44.42 -8.50 -20.88
N ASP A 429 -45.55 -7.92 -20.46
CA ASP A 429 -45.82 -7.48 -19.08
C ASP A 429 -45.83 -8.59 -18.02
N MET A 430 -45.15 -8.33 -16.88
CA MET A 430 -45.61 -8.75 -15.56
C MET A 430 -45.05 -7.80 -14.48
N LYS A 431 -45.88 -6.87 -13.99
CA LYS A 431 -45.46 -5.80 -13.07
C LYS A 431 -45.36 -6.25 -11.61
N LEU A 432 -44.28 -6.96 -11.28
CA LEU A 432 -43.68 -6.82 -9.95
C LEU A 432 -43.16 -5.38 -9.80
N SER A 433 -43.51 -4.69 -8.71
CA SER A 433 -43.28 -3.25 -8.60
C SER A 433 -41.80 -2.91 -8.43
N SER A 434 -41.28 -1.99 -9.27
CA SER A 434 -39.94 -1.39 -9.21
C SER A 434 -39.75 -0.43 -8.00
N LYS A 435 -40.08 -0.92 -6.80
CA LYS A 435 -39.98 -0.20 -5.52
C LYS A 435 -39.31 -1.04 -4.42
N TRP A 436 -38.58 -2.07 -4.82
CA TRP A 436 -37.72 -2.88 -3.94
C TRP A 436 -36.34 -2.25 -3.73
N THR A 437 -35.89 -1.41 -4.67
CA THR A 437 -34.47 -1.15 -4.91
C THR A 437 -33.99 0.17 -4.31
N ASN A 438 -34.79 1.24 -4.38
CA ASN A 438 -34.52 2.53 -3.71
C ASN A 438 -34.66 2.48 -2.17
N TYR A 439 -34.18 1.42 -1.50
CA TYR A 439 -34.22 1.26 -0.05
C TYR A 439 -32.99 0.51 0.49
N CYS A 440 -32.53 0.94 1.67
CA CYS A 440 -31.49 0.28 2.45
C CYS A 440 -30.09 0.27 1.83
N CYS A 441 -29.50 1.47 1.67
CA CYS A 441 -28.05 1.63 1.74
C CYS A 441 -27.58 1.44 3.19
N THR A 442 -27.78 0.23 3.71
CA THR A 442 -27.40 -0.22 5.06
C THR A 442 -25.95 -0.71 5.06
N VAL A 443 -25.09 0.09 4.43
CA VAL A 443 -23.69 -0.22 4.14
C VAL A 443 -22.79 0.27 5.28
N HIS A 444 -21.94 -0.59 5.83
CA HIS A 444 -20.95 -0.16 6.81
C HIS A 444 -19.85 0.69 6.15
N PRO A 445 -19.31 1.72 6.85
CA PRO A 445 -19.58 2.09 8.25
C PRO A 445 -20.79 3.01 8.48
N ASN A 446 -21.51 3.43 7.44
CA ASN A 446 -22.57 4.46 7.51
C ASN A 446 -23.98 3.98 7.08
N PRO A 447 -24.58 2.98 7.76
CA PRO A 447 -25.81 2.32 7.30
C PRO A 447 -27.11 3.14 7.54
N ASP A 448 -27.95 3.29 6.51
CA ASP A 448 -29.32 3.84 6.64
C ASP A 448 -30.31 2.82 7.25
N TYR A 449 -30.13 2.52 8.53
CA TYR A 449 -31.12 1.73 9.27
C TYR A 449 -32.46 2.46 9.44
N LYS A 450 -32.51 3.80 9.36
CA LYS A 450 -33.76 4.57 9.48
C LYS A 450 -34.67 4.35 8.27
N GLY A 451 -34.10 4.25 7.07
CA GLY A 451 -34.76 3.75 5.87
C GLY A 451 -35.22 2.29 6.02
N ALA A 452 -34.37 1.41 6.53
CA ALA A 452 -34.72 -0.01 6.73
C ALA A 452 -35.91 -0.19 7.70
N VAL A 453 -35.88 0.43 8.88
CA VAL A 453 -36.97 0.42 9.86
C VAL A 453 -38.27 0.97 9.24
N LYS A 454 -38.18 2.04 8.43
CA LYS A 454 -39.33 2.64 7.72
C LYS A 454 -39.91 1.71 6.65
N PHE A 455 -39.08 0.98 5.92
CA PHE A 455 -39.51 -0.06 4.97
C PHE A 455 -40.19 -1.23 5.69
N LEU A 456 -39.56 -1.78 6.73
CA LEU A 456 -40.09 -2.91 7.51
C LEU A 456 -41.43 -2.54 8.16
N LYS A 457 -41.55 -1.33 8.74
CA LYS A 457 -42.83 -0.83 9.30
C LYS A 457 -43.97 -0.78 8.27
N LYS A 458 -43.65 -0.48 7.00
CA LYS A 458 -44.60 -0.52 5.88
C LYS A 458 -44.97 -1.96 5.49
N GLN A 459 -44.01 -2.89 5.50
CA GLN A 459 -44.28 -4.31 5.23
C GLN A 459 -45.11 -4.96 6.35
N ALA A 460 -44.82 -4.70 7.62
CA ALA A 460 -45.63 -5.16 8.75
C ALA A 460 -47.10 -4.70 8.65
N LYS A 461 -47.33 -3.45 8.21
CA LYS A 461 -48.67 -2.94 7.91
C LYS A 461 -49.32 -3.63 6.70
N ARG A 462 -48.55 -3.98 5.65
CA ARG A 462 -49.05 -4.77 4.49
C ARG A 462 -49.55 -6.15 4.90
N ILE A 463 -48.85 -6.81 5.82
CA ILE A 463 -49.12 -8.21 6.22
C ILE A 463 -49.93 -8.34 7.52
N ASN A 464 -50.36 -7.22 8.12
CA ASN A 464 -51.10 -7.16 9.39
C ASN A 464 -50.46 -8.05 10.49
N VAL A 465 -49.26 -7.67 10.93
CA VAL A 465 -48.57 -8.22 12.11
C VAL A 465 -48.25 -7.09 13.09
N HIS A 466 -48.06 -7.43 14.37
CA HIS A 466 -47.53 -6.47 15.33
C HIS A 466 -46.07 -6.17 14.99
N PHE A 467 -45.68 -4.90 15.17
CA PHE A 467 -44.37 -4.34 14.83
C PHE A 467 -43.80 -3.61 16.04
N ALA A 468 -42.57 -3.95 16.41
CA ALA A 468 -41.80 -3.26 17.44
C ALA A 468 -40.35 -3.04 16.96
N VAL A 469 -39.65 -2.12 17.64
CA VAL A 469 -38.22 -1.85 17.44
C VAL A 469 -37.58 -1.76 18.81
N TYR A 470 -36.41 -2.37 18.96
CA TYR A 470 -35.59 -2.40 20.17
C TYR A 470 -34.13 -2.08 19.80
N GLY A 471 -33.24 -1.99 20.78
CA GLY A 471 -31.88 -1.49 20.54
C GLY A 471 -31.83 0.04 20.47
N THR A 472 -30.96 0.59 19.64
CA THR A 472 -30.73 2.04 19.53
C THR A 472 -31.15 2.59 18.16
N ASP A 473 -31.18 3.93 18.05
CA ASP A 473 -31.44 4.63 16.78
C ASP A 473 -30.36 4.37 15.70
N SER A 474 -29.16 3.93 16.13
CA SER A 474 -28.03 3.54 15.29
C SER A 474 -27.91 2.03 15.09
N LYS A 475 -28.52 1.20 15.96
CA LYS A 475 -28.57 -0.27 15.90
C LYS A 475 -29.97 -0.77 16.27
N PRO A 476 -30.97 -0.63 15.38
CA PRO A 476 -32.35 -1.01 15.67
C PRO A 476 -32.65 -2.47 15.31
N VAL A 477 -32.96 -3.30 16.31
CA VAL A 477 -33.51 -4.65 16.11
C VAL A 477 -35.02 -4.53 15.91
N VAL A 478 -35.51 -4.87 14.72
CA VAL A 478 -36.94 -4.83 14.38
C VAL A 478 -37.56 -6.20 14.63
N VAL A 479 -38.71 -6.22 15.32
CA VAL A 479 -39.43 -7.47 15.64
C VAL A 479 -40.83 -7.42 15.06
N TYR A 480 -41.16 -8.39 14.21
CA TYR A 480 -42.55 -8.71 13.88
C TYR A 480 -43.06 -9.79 14.83
N THR A 481 -44.33 -9.70 15.21
CA THR A 481 -44.99 -10.75 16.02
C THR A 481 -46.32 -11.14 15.39
N TRP A 482 -46.46 -12.43 15.08
CA TRP A 482 -47.71 -13.08 14.69
C TRP A 482 -48.13 -14.04 15.81
N ARG A 483 -49.06 -13.56 16.66
CA ARG A 483 -49.60 -14.34 17.78
C ARG A 483 -50.37 -15.58 17.29
N GLY A 484 -50.05 -16.74 17.87
CA GLY A 484 -50.75 -18.00 17.61
C GLY A 484 -52.00 -18.19 18.47
N LYS A 485 -52.71 -19.31 18.26
CA LYS A 485 -53.90 -19.72 19.02
C LYS A 485 -53.64 -19.86 20.52
N ASN A 486 -52.52 -20.50 20.87
CA ASN A 486 -52.04 -20.65 22.24
C ASN A 486 -50.71 -19.87 22.42
N PRO A 487 -50.75 -18.65 22.99
CA PRO A 487 -49.56 -17.84 23.20
C PRO A 487 -48.67 -18.29 24.36
N GLN A 488 -49.06 -19.33 25.12
CA GLN A 488 -48.24 -19.91 26.20
C GLN A 488 -47.26 -20.98 25.70
N LEU A 489 -47.48 -21.53 24.50
CA LEU A 489 -46.50 -22.43 23.87
C LEU A 489 -45.23 -21.66 23.51
N PRO A 490 -44.03 -22.26 23.69
CA PRO A 490 -42.78 -21.66 23.24
C PRO A 490 -42.86 -21.27 21.76
N SER A 491 -42.43 -20.05 21.46
CA SER A 491 -42.55 -19.43 20.14
C SER A 491 -41.45 -19.90 19.19
N ILE A 492 -41.67 -19.67 17.89
CA ILE A 492 -40.67 -19.88 16.84
C ILE A 492 -40.12 -18.51 16.43
N MET A 493 -38.80 -18.37 16.37
CA MET A 493 -38.12 -17.20 15.82
C MET A 493 -37.56 -17.52 14.43
N LEU A 494 -37.69 -16.55 13.51
CA LEU A 494 -36.98 -16.52 12.23
C LEU A 494 -36.11 -15.26 12.23
N ASN A 495 -34.78 -15.41 12.16
CA ASN A 495 -33.83 -14.29 12.22
C ASN A 495 -33.15 -14.07 10.86
N SER A 496 -32.86 -12.80 10.55
CA SER A 496 -32.16 -12.41 9.33
C SER A 496 -31.63 -10.98 9.50
N HIS A 497 -30.39 -10.71 9.11
CA HIS A 497 -29.80 -9.36 9.22
C HIS A 497 -30.25 -8.42 8.08
N ILE A 498 -29.98 -7.12 8.22
CA ILE A 498 -30.39 -6.09 7.25
C ILE A 498 -29.29 -5.15 6.76
N ASP A 499 -28.10 -5.20 7.36
CA ASP A 499 -26.88 -4.57 6.85
C ASP A 499 -26.23 -5.36 5.71
N VAL A 500 -25.20 -4.75 5.13
CA VAL A 500 -24.36 -5.31 4.07
C VAL A 500 -22.95 -4.73 4.15
N VAL A 501 -21.94 -5.48 3.71
CA VAL A 501 -20.58 -4.96 3.45
C VAL A 501 -20.56 -3.87 2.35
N PRO A 502 -19.57 -2.95 2.36
CA PRO A 502 -19.32 -2.00 1.29
C PRO A 502 -18.85 -2.68 0.01
N VAL A 503 -18.68 -1.85 -1.02
CA VAL A 503 -18.53 -2.26 -2.41
C VAL A 503 -17.53 -1.35 -3.12
N ASN A 504 -16.66 -1.96 -3.92
CA ASN A 504 -15.89 -1.24 -4.92
C ASN A 504 -16.80 -1.04 -6.15
N GLU A 505 -17.47 0.13 -6.28
CA GLU A 505 -18.45 0.34 -7.36
C GLU A 505 -17.86 0.16 -8.77
N ALA A 506 -16.55 0.39 -8.95
CA ALA A 506 -15.88 0.19 -10.23
C ALA A 506 -15.77 -1.29 -10.65
N SER A 507 -15.90 -2.23 -9.70
CA SER A 507 -15.86 -3.68 -9.95
C SER A 507 -17.23 -4.28 -10.29
N TRP A 508 -18.29 -3.48 -10.44
CA TRP A 508 -19.66 -3.94 -10.66
C TRP A 508 -20.23 -3.56 -12.03
N THR A 509 -20.87 -4.53 -12.69
CA THR A 509 -21.59 -4.39 -13.97
C THR A 509 -22.90 -3.60 -13.82
N PHE A 510 -23.55 -3.73 -12.66
CA PHE A 510 -24.75 -3.00 -12.29
C PHE A 510 -24.51 -2.28 -10.96
N LYS A 511 -25.04 -1.07 -10.80
CA LYS A 511 -24.92 -0.32 -9.54
C LYS A 511 -25.37 -1.20 -8.36
N PRO A 512 -24.53 -1.39 -7.31
CA PRO A 512 -24.75 -2.45 -6.32
C PRO A 512 -26.09 -2.42 -5.59
N PHE A 513 -26.72 -1.23 -5.51
CA PHE A 513 -27.97 -1.00 -4.78
C PHE A 513 -29.20 -0.75 -5.69
N ASP A 514 -29.02 -0.72 -7.02
CA ASP A 514 -30.13 -0.53 -7.97
C ASP A 514 -30.99 -1.80 -8.15
N ALA A 515 -30.54 -2.94 -7.60
CA ALA A 515 -31.21 -4.25 -7.58
C ALA A 515 -31.82 -4.66 -8.95
N VAL A 516 -30.95 -4.74 -9.96
CA VAL A 516 -31.31 -4.93 -11.37
C VAL A 516 -31.80 -6.36 -11.63
N LYS A 517 -32.97 -6.50 -12.24
CA LYS A 517 -33.50 -7.80 -12.70
C LYS A 517 -33.14 -8.02 -14.17
N GLU A 518 -32.26 -8.99 -14.44
CA GLU A 518 -31.79 -9.31 -15.78
C GLU A 518 -31.59 -10.82 -15.97
N HIS A 519 -31.92 -11.35 -17.15
CA HIS A 519 -31.82 -12.78 -17.52
C HIS A 519 -32.48 -13.81 -16.57
N GLY A 520 -33.34 -13.37 -15.66
CA GLY A 520 -33.99 -14.22 -14.63
C GLY A 520 -33.35 -14.10 -13.25
N ARG A 521 -32.25 -13.35 -13.14
CA ARG A 521 -31.53 -13.04 -11.90
C ARG A 521 -31.93 -11.68 -11.36
N ILE A 522 -31.66 -11.48 -10.07
CA ILE A 522 -31.76 -10.21 -9.37
C ILE A 522 -30.36 -9.91 -8.85
N TYR A 523 -29.65 -8.99 -9.50
CA TYR A 523 -28.29 -8.56 -9.18
C TYR A 523 -28.30 -7.42 -8.17
N GLY A 524 -27.53 -7.53 -7.09
CA GLY A 524 -27.36 -6.46 -6.10
C GLY A 524 -26.75 -6.96 -4.79
N ARG A 525 -26.11 -6.05 -4.05
CA ARG A 525 -25.47 -6.35 -2.75
C ARG A 525 -26.52 -6.73 -1.70
N GLY A 526 -26.37 -7.93 -1.15
CA GLY A 526 -27.30 -8.58 -0.22
C GLY A 526 -28.44 -9.35 -0.88
N SER A 527 -28.34 -9.63 -2.19
CA SER A 527 -29.25 -10.57 -2.87
C SER A 527 -29.02 -12.03 -2.46
N GLN A 528 -27.85 -12.36 -1.89
CA GLN A 528 -27.56 -13.58 -1.15
C GLN A 528 -27.34 -13.31 0.34
N ASP A 529 -26.65 -12.22 0.72
CA ASP A 529 -26.25 -11.96 2.12
C ASP A 529 -26.83 -10.67 2.72
N THR A 530 -27.98 -10.68 3.40
CA THR A 530 -28.97 -11.76 3.52
C THR A 530 -30.40 -11.25 3.23
N LYS A 531 -30.53 -10.06 2.61
CA LYS A 531 -31.81 -9.35 2.44
C LYS A 531 -32.87 -10.21 1.73
N ASN A 532 -32.46 -11.18 0.90
CA ASN A 532 -33.37 -12.16 0.30
C ASN A 532 -34.13 -12.99 1.36
N THR A 533 -33.45 -13.51 2.39
CA THR A 533 -34.00 -14.31 3.51
C THR A 533 -35.06 -13.51 4.26
N ALA A 534 -34.73 -12.27 4.64
CA ALA A 534 -35.65 -11.33 5.27
C ALA A 534 -36.93 -11.11 4.46
N ILE A 535 -36.84 -10.98 3.12
CA ILE A 535 -38.01 -10.81 2.26
C ILE A 535 -38.77 -12.13 2.03
N GLN A 536 -38.07 -13.28 1.98
CA GLN A 536 -38.73 -14.58 1.87
C GLN A 536 -39.68 -14.81 3.04
N TYR A 537 -39.24 -14.59 4.29
CA TYR A 537 -40.10 -14.67 5.48
C TYR A 537 -41.34 -13.77 5.38
N ILE A 538 -41.18 -12.54 4.89
CA ILE A 538 -42.27 -11.57 4.74
C ILE A 538 -43.32 -12.04 3.71
N GLU A 539 -42.91 -12.59 2.57
CA GLU A 539 -43.87 -13.08 1.57
C GLU A 539 -44.45 -14.46 1.93
N SER A 540 -43.72 -15.33 2.65
CA SER A 540 -44.27 -16.56 3.22
C SER A 540 -45.42 -16.25 4.18
N LEU A 541 -45.25 -15.28 5.09
CA LEU A 541 -46.33 -14.78 5.94
C LEU A 541 -47.48 -14.16 5.14
N THR A 542 -47.17 -13.44 4.05
CA THR A 542 -48.20 -12.85 3.17
C THR A 542 -49.07 -13.94 2.55
N ARG A 543 -48.46 -15.00 2.00
CA ARG A 543 -49.19 -16.13 1.40
C ARG A 543 -49.98 -16.92 2.44
N LEU A 544 -49.37 -17.28 3.59
CA LEU A 544 -50.05 -17.98 4.69
C LEU A 544 -51.29 -17.23 5.21
N LYS A 545 -51.22 -15.89 5.31
CA LYS A 545 -52.37 -15.06 5.72
C LYS A 545 -53.45 -14.96 4.64
N ARG A 546 -53.10 -14.98 3.35
CA ARG A 546 -54.06 -15.12 2.24
C ARG A 546 -54.76 -16.48 2.26
N GLU A 547 -54.04 -17.54 2.61
CA GLU A 547 -54.56 -18.90 2.86
C GLU A 547 -55.42 -19.01 4.14
N LYS A 548 -55.56 -17.93 4.91
CA LYS A 548 -56.22 -17.89 6.24
C LYS A 548 -55.63 -18.87 7.27
N PHE A 549 -54.36 -19.26 7.10
CA PHE A 549 -53.65 -20.07 8.09
C PHE A 549 -53.53 -19.31 9.42
N LEU A 550 -53.62 -20.03 10.54
CA LEU A 550 -53.46 -19.49 11.88
C LEU A 550 -52.61 -20.46 12.72
N PRO A 551 -51.35 -20.09 13.06
CA PRO A 551 -50.42 -20.97 13.77
C PRO A 551 -50.90 -21.32 15.18
N ASN A 552 -50.47 -22.48 15.72
CA ASN A 552 -50.82 -22.88 17.08
C ASN A 552 -50.07 -22.04 18.12
N ARG A 553 -48.74 -21.95 17.97
CA ARG A 553 -47.82 -21.13 18.77
C ARG A 553 -47.51 -19.78 18.11
N THR A 554 -46.98 -18.83 18.88
CA THR A 554 -46.56 -17.52 18.36
C THR A 554 -45.34 -17.65 17.44
N ILE A 555 -45.29 -16.84 16.39
CA ILE A 555 -44.13 -16.70 15.50
C ILE A 555 -43.59 -15.26 15.63
N HIS A 556 -42.28 -15.15 15.79
CA HIS A 556 -41.53 -13.90 15.70
C HIS A 556 -40.64 -13.90 14.46
N ILE A 557 -40.47 -12.72 13.86
CA ILE A 557 -39.40 -12.49 12.88
C ILE A 557 -38.55 -11.33 13.40
N THR A 558 -37.25 -11.56 13.52
CA THR A 558 -36.26 -10.53 13.86
C THR A 558 -35.53 -10.08 12.61
N PHE A 559 -35.33 -8.76 12.50
CA PHE A 559 -34.47 -8.14 11.51
C PHE A 559 -33.38 -7.36 12.26
N THR A 560 -32.14 -7.82 12.13
CA THR A 560 -31.03 -7.40 12.99
C THR A 560 -30.02 -6.48 12.29
N PRO A 561 -29.45 -5.51 13.02
CA PRO A 561 -28.30 -4.75 12.56
C PRO A 561 -26.99 -5.46 12.93
N ASP A 562 -25.91 -4.94 12.36
CA ASP A 562 -24.49 -5.14 12.67
C ASP A 562 -23.93 -6.57 12.57
N ASN A 563 -24.67 -7.55 12.05
CA ASN A 563 -24.16 -8.91 11.80
C ASN A 563 -22.86 -8.88 10.98
N GLU A 564 -22.80 -8.04 9.95
CA GLU A 564 -21.63 -7.87 9.05
C GLU A 564 -20.37 -7.33 9.75
N ILE A 565 -20.51 -6.77 10.96
CA ILE A 565 -19.38 -6.37 11.80
C ILE A 565 -19.29 -7.15 13.13
N GLY A 566 -20.22 -8.07 13.38
CA GLY A 566 -20.19 -9.05 14.48
C GLY A 566 -21.51 -9.31 15.21
N GLY A 567 -22.55 -8.47 15.04
CA GLY A 567 -23.89 -8.61 15.65
C GLY A 567 -23.97 -8.27 17.14
N TYR A 568 -22.89 -7.72 17.73
CA TYR A 568 -22.76 -7.49 19.17
C TYR A 568 -23.67 -6.40 19.73
N GLU A 569 -24.02 -5.38 18.95
CA GLU A 569 -24.94 -4.31 19.39
C GLU A 569 -26.40 -4.68 19.12
N GLY A 570 -26.66 -5.38 18.01
CA GLY A 570 -27.95 -5.91 17.59
C GLY A 570 -28.40 -7.11 18.41
N MET A 571 -28.32 -8.32 17.85
CA MET A 571 -28.78 -9.54 18.55
C MET A 571 -28.02 -9.77 19.85
N GLY A 572 -26.71 -9.49 19.86
CA GLY A 572 -25.83 -9.64 21.02
C GLY A 572 -26.23 -8.83 22.25
N GLN A 573 -27.01 -7.74 22.12
CA GLN A 573 -27.69 -7.10 23.26
C GLN A 573 -29.15 -7.51 23.37
N PHE A 574 -29.85 -7.71 22.25
CA PHE A 574 -31.28 -8.03 22.26
C PHE A 574 -31.61 -9.30 23.06
N VAL A 575 -30.81 -10.37 22.95
CA VAL A 575 -31.04 -11.62 23.70
C VAL A 575 -30.97 -11.45 25.22
N LYS A 576 -30.24 -10.44 25.71
CA LYS A 576 -30.09 -10.15 27.15
C LYS A 576 -31.33 -9.47 27.74
N THR A 577 -32.18 -8.88 26.89
CA THR A 577 -33.33 -8.07 27.31
C THR A 577 -34.47 -8.90 27.91
N ASP A 578 -35.23 -8.28 28.81
CA ASP A 578 -36.48 -8.87 29.31
C ASP A 578 -37.58 -8.97 28.23
N VAL A 579 -37.42 -8.25 27.11
CA VAL A 579 -38.28 -8.40 25.94
C VAL A 579 -38.08 -9.77 25.31
N PHE A 580 -36.82 -10.13 25.02
CA PHE A 580 -36.48 -11.44 24.46
C PHE A 580 -36.91 -12.60 25.36
N LYS A 581 -36.65 -12.49 26.68
CA LYS A 581 -37.12 -13.48 27.66
C LYS A 581 -38.65 -13.66 27.61
N LYS A 582 -39.41 -12.57 27.47
CA LYS A 582 -40.88 -12.57 27.36
C LYS A 582 -41.40 -13.06 26.00
N MET A 583 -40.55 -13.22 24.98
CA MET A 583 -40.93 -13.86 23.71
C MET A 583 -40.97 -15.40 23.83
N ASN A 584 -40.39 -15.98 24.89
CA ASN A 584 -40.43 -17.42 25.20
C ASN A 584 -40.02 -18.28 23.98
N VAL A 585 -38.89 -17.97 23.36
CA VAL A 585 -38.45 -18.61 22.10
C VAL A 585 -38.00 -20.04 22.38
N GLY A 586 -38.72 -21.03 21.83
CA GLY A 586 -38.39 -22.46 21.99
C GLY A 586 -37.48 -23.01 20.89
N PHE A 587 -37.45 -22.36 19.73
CA PHE A 587 -36.58 -22.70 18.61
C PHE A 587 -36.39 -21.48 17.71
N ALA A 588 -35.19 -21.32 17.16
CA ALA A 588 -34.90 -20.30 16.16
C ALA A 588 -34.36 -20.92 14.86
N ILE A 589 -34.80 -20.38 13.74
CA ILE A 589 -34.06 -20.48 12.47
C ILE A 589 -33.35 -19.14 12.29
N ASP A 590 -32.04 -19.20 12.16
CA ASP A 590 -31.21 -18.08 11.72
C ASP A 590 -30.97 -18.16 10.21
N GLU A 591 -30.48 -17.08 9.64
CA GLU A 591 -30.12 -17.03 8.22
C GLU A 591 -28.85 -17.84 7.91
N SER A 592 -28.54 -18.06 6.62
CA SER A 592 -27.26 -18.66 6.22
C SER A 592 -26.94 -18.49 4.72
N GLY A 593 -25.71 -18.86 4.34
CA GLY A 593 -25.26 -18.90 2.95
C GLY A 593 -25.95 -19.99 2.08
N PRO A 594 -25.75 -19.94 0.74
CA PRO A 594 -26.42 -20.83 -0.21
C PRO A 594 -25.78 -22.21 -0.36
N GLY A 595 -26.59 -23.20 -0.72
CA GLY A 595 -26.16 -24.52 -1.17
C GLY A 595 -25.98 -24.60 -2.70
N GLN A 596 -24.89 -25.22 -3.15
CA GLN A 596 -24.59 -25.44 -4.57
C GLN A 596 -25.20 -26.73 -5.16
N ARG A 597 -25.75 -27.63 -4.31
CA ARG A 597 -26.22 -28.97 -4.67
C ARG A 597 -27.73 -29.15 -4.40
N GLU A 598 -28.29 -30.32 -4.69
CA GLU A 598 -29.70 -30.68 -4.40
C GLU A 598 -30.07 -30.61 -2.90
N SER A 599 -29.14 -31.01 -2.03
CA SER A 599 -29.33 -31.04 -0.58
C SER A 599 -29.18 -29.67 0.04
N PHE A 600 -30.09 -29.32 0.96
CA PHE A 600 -29.97 -28.11 1.76
C PHE A 600 -28.90 -28.26 2.85
N LEU A 601 -28.25 -27.16 3.21
CA LEU A 601 -27.34 -27.09 4.34
C LEU A 601 -28.11 -26.64 5.59
N VAL A 602 -27.92 -27.34 6.70
CA VAL A 602 -28.46 -26.96 8.02
C VAL A 602 -27.29 -26.79 8.96
N PHE A 603 -27.09 -25.55 9.39
CA PHE A 603 -25.98 -25.18 10.25
C PHE A 603 -26.40 -25.31 11.71
N ASN A 604 -25.87 -26.32 12.41
CA ASN A 604 -26.18 -26.54 13.82
C ASN A 604 -25.10 -25.99 14.76
N ASP A 605 -23.96 -25.61 14.20
CA ASP A 605 -22.85 -24.95 14.88
C ASP A 605 -22.16 -23.96 13.93
N GLU A 606 -21.13 -23.25 14.39
CA GLU A 606 -20.36 -22.32 13.54
C GLU A 606 -18.92 -22.15 14.03
N ARG A 607 -18.03 -21.77 13.12
CA ARG A 607 -16.64 -21.42 13.46
C ARG A 607 -16.55 -20.18 14.37
N THR A 608 -15.61 -20.19 15.31
CA THR A 608 -15.29 -19.03 16.16
C THR A 608 -14.66 -17.92 15.30
N HIS A 609 -15.20 -16.69 15.35
CA HIS A 609 -14.62 -15.54 14.63
C HIS A 609 -13.59 -14.82 15.50
N TRP A 610 -12.34 -14.78 15.05
CA TRP A 610 -11.34 -13.84 15.55
C TRP A 610 -10.93 -12.92 14.39
N VAL A 611 -10.79 -11.64 14.67
CA VAL A 611 -10.03 -10.72 13.81
C VAL A 611 -8.69 -10.54 14.50
N VAL A 612 -7.60 -10.73 13.77
CA VAL A 612 -6.24 -10.56 14.28
C VAL A 612 -5.60 -9.39 13.54
N GLN A 613 -5.26 -8.33 14.28
CA GLN A 613 -4.52 -7.19 13.76
C GLN A 613 -3.06 -7.30 14.20
N VAL A 614 -2.16 -7.56 13.25
CA VAL A 614 -0.72 -7.59 13.47
C VAL A 614 -0.13 -6.24 13.09
N VAL A 615 0.70 -5.69 13.96
CA VAL A 615 1.43 -4.43 13.77
C VAL A 615 2.92 -4.75 13.76
N CYS A 616 3.55 -4.56 12.60
CA CYS A 616 4.98 -4.73 12.40
C CYS A 616 5.66 -3.36 12.43
N ARG A 617 6.48 -3.08 13.45
CA ARG A 617 7.33 -1.88 13.50
C ARG A 617 8.79 -2.21 13.23
N GLY A 618 9.49 -1.32 12.54
CA GLY A 618 10.90 -1.45 12.21
C GLY A 618 11.59 -0.12 11.98
N GLU A 619 12.89 -0.17 11.71
CA GLU A 619 13.67 1.04 11.46
C GLU A 619 13.24 1.67 10.12
N PRO A 620 12.82 2.96 10.10
CA PRO A 620 12.61 3.69 8.85
C PRO A 620 13.95 4.03 8.20
N GLY A 621 13.92 4.42 6.93
CA GLY A 621 15.11 4.82 6.18
C GLY A 621 14.80 5.27 4.77
N HIS A 622 15.80 5.86 4.10
CA HIS A 622 15.68 6.25 2.71
C HIS A 622 15.67 5.02 1.78
N GLY A 623 14.83 5.00 0.75
CA GLY A 623 14.60 3.86 -0.15
C GLY A 623 15.85 3.36 -0.90
N SER A 624 16.89 4.18 -0.98
CA SER A 624 18.20 3.79 -1.54
C SER A 624 19.02 2.85 -0.64
N LEU A 625 18.64 2.61 0.61
CA LEU A 625 19.44 1.85 1.59
C LEU A 625 18.94 0.42 1.79
N LEU A 626 19.84 -0.52 2.09
CA LEU A 626 19.49 -1.86 2.58
C LEU A 626 19.26 -1.84 4.10
N GLN A 627 18.25 -1.10 4.53
CA GLN A 627 17.87 -1.00 5.94
C GLN A 627 17.37 -2.36 6.44
N ALA A 628 18.13 -3.00 7.33
CA ALA A 628 17.69 -4.21 8.03
C ALA A 628 16.74 -3.85 9.19
N ASN A 629 15.98 -4.84 9.68
CA ASN A 629 15.02 -4.68 10.77
C ASN A 629 13.83 -3.76 10.44
N SER A 630 13.53 -3.58 9.14
CA SER A 630 12.42 -2.78 8.62
C SER A 630 11.04 -3.38 8.94
N ALA A 631 9.97 -2.59 8.82
CA ALA A 631 8.61 -3.11 8.95
C ALA A 631 8.25 -4.09 7.81
N ALA A 632 8.80 -3.89 6.61
CA ALA A 632 8.53 -4.71 5.42
C ALA A 632 9.05 -6.16 5.55
N GLU A 633 10.28 -6.34 6.05
CA GLU A 633 10.86 -7.68 6.30
C GLU A 633 10.03 -8.46 7.33
N LYS A 634 9.56 -7.78 8.39
CA LYS A 634 8.72 -8.37 9.43
C LYS A 634 7.32 -8.69 8.93
N ALA A 635 6.77 -7.84 8.05
CA ALA A 635 5.49 -8.06 7.40
C ALA A 635 5.52 -9.29 6.47
N GLU A 636 6.62 -9.52 5.75
CA GLU A 636 6.81 -10.74 4.95
C GLU A 636 6.71 -12.00 5.81
N ILE A 637 7.45 -12.08 6.92
CA ILE A 637 7.47 -13.28 7.78
C ILE A 637 6.06 -13.62 8.30
N VAL A 638 5.30 -12.60 8.70
CA VAL A 638 3.91 -12.74 9.16
C VAL A 638 3.00 -13.18 8.01
N PHE A 639 3.03 -12.48 6.88
CA PHE A 639 2.21 -12.79 5.70
C PHE A 639 2.48 -14.22 5.21
N HIS A 640 3.77 -14.61 5.15
CA HIS A 640 4.23 -15.95 4.80
C HIS A 640 3.64 -17.02 5.70
N GLU A 641 3.82 -16.95 7.03
CA GLU A 641 3.34 -18.02 7.93
C GLU A 641 1.81 -18.08 8.05
N PHE A 642 1.11 -16.94 7.98
CA PHE A 642 -0.36 -16.91 7.88
C PHE A 642 -0.85 -17.61 6.59
N TYR A 643 -0.24 -17.33 5.45
CA TYR A 643 -0.66 -17.93 4.17
C TYR A 643 -0.18 -19.38 3.99
N ARG A 644 0.98 -19.74 4.52
CA ARG A 644 1.45 -21.13 4.60
C ARG A 644 0.50 -22.00 5.43
N ARG A 645 -0.04 -21.47 6.54
CA ARG A 645 -1.10 -22.14 7.30
C ARG A 645 -2.39 -22.27 6.48
N ARG A 646 -2.84 -21.18 5.84
CA ARG A 646 -4.02 -21.17 4.94
C ARG A 646 -3.89 -22.20 3.80
N GLU A 647 -2.71 -22.31 3.19
CA GLU A 647 -2.41 -23.27 2.12
C GLU A 647 -2.46 -24.71 2.64
N ALA A 648 -1.96 -25.01 3.85
CA ALA A 648 -2.09 -26.33 4.46
C ALA A 648 -3.55 -26.72 4.77
N GLU A 649 -4.36 -25.79 5.27
CA GLU A 649 -5.81 -26.00 5.51
C GLU A 649 -6.53 -26.29 4.18
N ALA A 650 -6.22 -25.52 3.11
CA ALA A 650 -6.78 -25.72 1.78
C ALA A 650 -6.33 -27.05 1.13
N MET A 651 -5.06 -27.42 1.27
CA MET A 651 -4.56 -28.73 0.83
C MET A 651 -5.27 -29.89 1.53
N SER A 652 -5.72 -29.70 2.78
CA SER A 652 -6.49 -30.72 3.51
C SER A 652 -7.85 -31.04 2.86
N LEU A 653 -8.37 -30.20 1.96
CA LEU A 653 -9.61 -30.48 1.21
C LEU A 653 -9.40 -31.40 0.01
N VAL A 654 -8.19 -31.46 -0.55
CA VAL A 654 -7.94 -32.09 -1.85
C VAL A 654 -8.26 -33.58 -1.79
N GLY A 655 -9.16 -34.04 -2.66
CA GLY A 655 -9.62 -35.43 -2.71
C GLY A 655 -10.73 -35.79 -1.72
N LYS A 656 -11.18 -34.90 -0.82
CA LYS A 656 -12.39 -35.14 -0.01
C LYS A 656 -13.63 -35.14 -0.93
N PRO A 657 -14.62 -36.05 -0.75
CA PRO A 657 -15.74 -36.19 -1.69
C PRO A 657 -16.76 -35.04 -1.66
N MET A 658 -16.76 -34.20 -0.61
CA MET A 658 -17.64 -33.03 -0.47
C MET A 658 -16.89 -31.87 0.23
N PRO A 659 -15.92 -31.21 -0.42
CA PRO A 659 -15.08 -30.18 0.20
C PRO A 659 -15.87 -29.01 0.80
N GLU A 660 -17.00 -28.66 0.19
CA GLU A 660 -17.88 -27.56 0.59
C GLU A 660 -18.54 -27.85 1.96
N ILE A 661 -18.92 -29.10 2.18
CA ILE A 661 -19.55 -29.59 3.40
C ILE A 661 -18.50 -29.77 4.52
N CYS A 662 -17.22 -29.90 4.19
CA CYS A 662 -16.13 -29.92 5.17
C CYS A 662 -15.71 -28.53 5.69
N GLN A 663 -16.18 -27.42 5.13
CA GLN A 663 -15.60 -26.09 5.41
C GLN A 663 -15.65 -25.69 6.89
N GLY A 664 -16.79 -25.84 7.57
CA GLY A 664 -16.92 -25.48 9.00
C GLY A 664 -16.00 -26.26 9.95
N SER A 665 -15.42 -27.38 9.48
CA SER A 665 -14.49 -28.25 10.23
C SER A 665 -13.02 -27.99 9.92
N MET A 666 -12.70 -26.80 9.41
CA MET A 666 -11.33 -26.32 9.12
C MET A 666 -11.19 -24.87 9.56
N THR A 667 -9.95 -24.39 9.72
CA THR A 667 -9.69 -22.98 10.06
C THR A 667 -9.42 -22.17 8.78
N SER A 668 -10.24 -21.14 8.51
CA SER A 668 -9.97 -20.20 7.41
C SER A 668 -9.22 -18.98 7.92
N ILE A 669 -8.31 -18.49 7.08
CA ILE A 669 -7.45 -17.34 7.34
C ILE A 669 -7.42 -16.52 6.05
N ASN A 670 -7.72 -15.23 6.11
CA ASN A 670 -7.61 -14.32 4.96
C ASN A 670 -7.09 -12.94 5.41
N LEU A 671 -6.12 -12.37 4.69
CA LEU A 671 -5.75 -10.96 4.83
C LEU A 671 -6.88 -10.10 4.26
N THR A 672 -7.59 -9.36 5.11
CA THR A 672 -8.76 -8.55 4.73
C THR A 672 -8.47 -7.08 4.66
N GLN A 673 -7.45 -6.56 5.36
CA GLN A 673 -6.95 -5.19 5.20
C GLN A 673 -5.43 -5.11 5.41
N ILE A 674 -4.72 -4.27 4.65
CA ILE A 674 -3.31 -3.92 4.88
C ILE A 674 -3.10 -2.42 4.64
N ASN A 675 -2.26 -1.80 5.48
CA ASN A 675 -1.84 -0.41 5.34
C ASN A 675 -0.39 -0.25 5.82
N GLY A 676 0.41 0.54 5.12
CA GLY A 676 1.75 0.94 5.55
C GLY A 676 2.44 1.80 4.50
N GLY A 677 3.32 2.70 4.96
CA GLY A 677 3.98 3.70 4.11
C GLY A 677 3.21 5.02 4.00
N THR A 678 3.94 6.09 3.66
CA THR A 678 3.42 7.46 3.52
C THR A 678 3.98 8.20 2.29
N ASN A 679 5.13 7.77 1.76
CA ASN A 679 5.68 8.25 0.50
C ASN A 679 6.43 7.12 -0.23
N ASP A 680 6.58 7.26 -1.55
CA ASP A 680 7.17 6.26 -2.45
C ASP A 680 8.66 5.99 -2.23
N ASN A 681 9.43 6.96 -1.73
CA ASN A 681 10.88 6.88 -1.53
C ASN A 681 11.33 6.49 -0.10
N THR A 682 10.39 6.21 0.82
CA THR A 682 10.68 6.04 2.25
C THR A 682 10.29 4.66 2.76
N ILE A 683 11.21 3.98 3.46
CA ILE A 683 10.96 2.68 4.09
C ILE A 683 10.05 2.88 5.31
N PRO A 684 8.91 2.16 5.42
CA PRO A 684 7.91 2.39 6.46
C PRO A 684 8.41 1.99 7.85
N GLU A 685 8.16 2.86 8.84
CA GLU A 685 8.32 2.56 10.26
C GLU A 685 7.29 1.53 10.77
N GLU A 686 6.09 1.50 10.19
CA GLU A 686 4.97 0.66 10.61
C GLU A 686 4.19 0.09 9.40
N ILE A 687 3.83 -1.19 9.48
CA ILE A 687 2.86 -1.85 8.61
C ILE A 687 1.82 -2.56 9.49
N VAL A 688 0.54 -2.34 9.19
CA VAL A 688 -0.60 -2.94 9.89
C VAL A 688 -1.33 -3.91 8.97
N MET A 689 -1.43 -5.16 9.37
CA MET A 689 -2.17 -6.23 8.69
C MET A 689 -3.36 -6.66 9.53
N THR A 690 -4.52 -6.81 8.91
CA THR A 690 -5.74 -7.33 9.55
C THR A 690 -6.18 -8.60 8.85
N PHE A 691 -6.27 -9.70 9.63
CA PHE A 691 -6.68 -11.01 9.15
C PHE A 691 -8.06 -11.36 9.73
N ASP A 692 -8.99 -11.81 8.88
CA ASP A 692 -10.18 -12.56 9.31
C ASP A 692 -9.76 -14.02 9.53
N MET A 693 -9.98 -14.52 10.75
CA MET A 693 -9.78 -15.91 11.12
C MET A 693 -11.11 -16.51 11.57
N ARG A 694 -11.51 -17.62 10.94
CA ARG A 694 -12.63 -18.45 11.41
C ARG A 694 -12.05 -19.79 11.85
N ILE A 695 -12.06 -20.05 13.15
CA ILE A 695 -11.43 -21.23 13.75
C ILE A 695 -12.38 -22.42 13.66
N SER A 696 -11.85 -23.59 13.29
CA SER A 696 -12.62 -24.83 13.18
C SER A 696 -13.36 -25.19 14.47
N VAL A 697 -14.58 -25.71 14.34
CA VAL A 697 -15.30 -26.34 15.47
C VAL A 697 -14.57 -27.55 16.06
N THR A 698 -13.55 -28.10 15.38
CA THR A 698 -12.68 -29.18 15.88
C THR A 698 -11.36 -28.71 16.47
N GLU A 699 -10.94 -27.46 16.27
CA GLU A 699 -9.68 -26.91 16.81
C GLU A 699 -9.90 -26.27 18.19
N ASP A 700 -8.84 -26.13 18.99
CA ASP A 700 -8.86 -25.50 20.30
C ASP A 700 -8.33 -24.05 20.25
N ASP A 701 -9.06 -23.12 20.89
CA ASP A 701 -8.73 -21.69 20.97
C ASP A 701 -7.30 -21.46 21.53
N ALA A 702 -6.85 -22.24 22.52
CA ALA A 702 -5.52 -22.06 23.11
C ALA A 702 -4.40 -22.57 22.19
N SER A 703 -4.64 -23.60 21.37
CA SER A 703 -3.69 -24.01 20.32
C SER A 703 -3.54 -22.94 19.22
N VAL A 704 -4.63 -22.29 18.79
CA VAL A 704 -4.56 -21.15 17.84
C VAL A 704 -3.80 -19.97 18.45
N LYS A 705 -4.11 -19.61 19.71
CA LYS A 705 -3.42 -18.50 20.39
C LYS A 705 -1.93 -18.79 20.56
N LYS A 706 -1.55 -20.01 20.92
CA LYS A 706 -0.16 -20.42 21.05
C LYS A 706 0.59 -20.27 19.72
N TRP A 707 -0.01 -20.70 18.60
CA TRP A 707 0.58 -20.53 17.27
C TRP A 707 0.79 -19.05 16.92
N LEU A 708 -0.16 -18.16 17.26
CA LEU A 708 0.03 -16.70 17.10
C LEU A 708 1.19 -16.17 17.94
N ASP A 709 1.30 -16.58 19.21
CA ASP A 709 2.40 -16.15 20.10
C ASP A 709 3.77 -16.62 19.58
N GLU A 710 3.87 -17.86 19.10
CA GLU A 710 5.10 -18.42 18.49
C GLU A 710 5.44 -17.72 17.15
N LEU A 711 4.45 -17.41 16.31
CA LEU A 711 4.62 -16.67 15.05
C LEU A 711 5.13 -15.26 15.28
N ILE A 712 4.56 -14.54 16.25
CA ILE A 712 4.96 -13.16 16.57
C ILE A 712 6.36 -13.14 17.19
N SER A 713 6.69 -14.13 18.03
CA SER A 713 8.07 -14.32 18.52
C SER A 713 9.06 -14.65 17.38
N LYS A 714 8.64 -15.35 16.32
CA LYS A 714 9.47 -15.62 15.13
C LYS A 714 9.68 -14.37 14.28
N ALA A 715 8.65 -13.52 14.13
CA ALA A 715 8.71 -12.29 13.34
C ALA A 715 9.57 -11.19 13.99
N GLY A 716 9.87 -11.31 15.29
CA GLY A 716 10.94 -10.57 15.95
C GLY A 716 10.50 -9.31 16.72
N THR A 717 11.48 -8.54 17.20
CA THR A 717 11.24 -7.34 18.00
C THR A 717 10.51 -6.26 17.20
N GLY A 718 9.60 -5.55 17.85
CA GLY A 718 8.74 -4.54 17.19
C GLY A 718 7.51 -5.12 16.50
N VAL A 719 7.36 -6.44 16.40
CA VAL A 719 6.11 -7.09 15.98
C VAL A 719 5.21 -7.31 17.19
N SER A 720 3.92 -7.01 17.03
CA SER A 720 2.89 -7.21 18.05
C SER A 720 1.55 -7.53 17.40
N TYR A 721 0.60 -8.06 18.16
CA TYR A 721 -0.78 -8.22 17.68
C TYR A 721 -1.79 -7.82 18.73
N ASN A 722 -2.97 -7.39 18.25
CA ASN A 722 -4.18 -7.28 19.04
C ASN A 722 -5.33 -8.03 18.34
N MET A 723 -6.39 -8.33 19.09
CA MET A 723 -7.58 -9.00 18.56
C MET A 723 -8.78 -8.08 18.77
N PRO A 724 -9.10 -7.17 17.82
CA PRO A 724 -10.20 -6.22 17.96
C PRO A 724 -11.58 -6.89 17.90
N LEU A 725 -11.62 -8.18 17.57
CA LEU A 725 -12.75 -9.07 17.71
C LEU A 725 -12.21 -10.45 18.09
N LYS A 726 -12.67 -11.02 19.20
CA LYS A 726 -12.36 -12.40 19.61
C LYS A 726 -13.60 -13.04 20.21
N ASP A 727 -14.33 -13.82 19.42
CA ASP A 727 -15.40 -14.67 19.97
C ASP A 727 -14.83 -15.81 20.83
N GLU A 728 -15.72 -16.37 21.64
CA GLU A 728 -15.51 -17.62 22.36
C GLU A 728 -16.26 -18.76 21.66
N LYS A 729 -15.69 -19.96 21.72
CA LYS A 729 -16.29 -21.17 21.16
C LYS A 729 -17.55 -21.57 21.93
N LEU A 730 -18.68 -21.65 21.24
CA LEU A 730 -20.00 -21.92 21.82
C LEU A 730 -20.51 -23.33 21.45
N PRO A 731 -21.43 -23.92 22.24
CA PRO A 731 -21.94 -25.25 21.96
C PRO A 731 -22.86 -25.29 20.73
N ALA A 732 -22.75 -26.37 19.97
CA ALA A 732 -23.66 -26.70 18.88
C ALA A 732 -25.09 -26.97 19.38
N THR A 733 -26.09 -26.66 18.55
CA THR A 733 -27.46 -27.14 18.71
C THR A 733 -27.49 -28.65 18.47
N VAL A 734 -28.07 -29.40 19.42
CA VAL A 734 -28.30 -30.85 19.29
C VAL A 734 -29.46 -31.11 18.33
N LEU A 735 -29.21 -31.89 17.28
CA LEU A 735 -30.15 -32.22 16.20
C LEU A 735 -30.47 -33.72 16.13
N ASP A 736 -30.80 -34.31 17.28
CA ASP A 736 -31.29 -35.67 17.43
C ASP A 736 -32.82 -35.77 17.30
N GLU A 737 -33.39 -36.94 17.62
CA GLU A 737 -34.85 -37.18 17.61
C GLU A 737 -35.58 -36.59 18.83
N GLY A 738 -34.86 -36.22 19.90
CA GLY A 738 -35.42 -35.52 21.06
C GLY A 738 -35.74 -34.04 20.76
N ASN A 739 -35.03 -33.44 19.80
CA ASN A 739 -35.33 -32.11 19.30
C ASN A 739 -36.58 -32.11 18.41
N GLN A 740 -37.76 -31.97 19.04
CA GLN A 740 -39.07 -31.96 18.37
C GLN A 740 -39.20 -30.95 17.22
N TYR A 741 -38.51 -29.80 17.30
CA TYR A 741 -38.56 -28.76 16.27
C TYR A 741 -37.77 -29.18 15.03
N TRP A 742 -36.56 -29.69 15.25
CA TRP A 742 -35.77 -30.30 14.18
C TRP A 742 -36.49 -31.49 13.54
N ALA A 743 -37.06 -32.39 14.34
CA ALA A 743 -37.84 -33.52 13.84
C ALA A 743 -39.01 -33.07 12.94
N ALA A 744 -39.73 -32.00 13.32
CA ALA A 744 -40.81 -31.43 12.50
C ALA A 744 -40.30 -30.80 11.19
N MET A 745 -39.22 -30.00 11.24
CA MET A 745 -38.60 -29.38 10.06
C MET A 745 -38.06 -30.44 9.09
N LYS A 746 -37.29 -31.41 9.61
CA LYS A 746 -36.73 -32.53 8.85
C LYS A 746 -37.82 -33.36 8.18
N LYS A 747 -38.85 -33.76 8.92
CA LYS A 747 -40.01 -34.51 8.39
C LYS A 747 -40.75 -33.72 7.30
N CYS A 748 -40.94 -32.42 7.50
CA CYS A 748 -41.60 -31.55 6.53
C CYS A 748 -40.86 -31.52 5.19
N MET A 749 -39.56 -31.25 5.19
CA MET A 749 -38.79 -31.14 3.95
C MET A 749 -38.49 -32.50 3.30
N VAL A 750 -38.27 -33.56 4.08
CA VAL A 750 -38.18 -34.93 3.51
C VAL A 750 -39.49 -35.34 2.83
N SER A 751 -40.65 -34.90 3.32
CA SER A 751 -41.95 -35.14 2.65
C SER A 751 -42.12 -34.38 1.32
N ARG A 752 -41.30 -33.35 1.07
CA ARG A 752 -41.17 -32.67 -0.23
C ARG A 752 -40.17 -33.35 -1.17
N GLY A 753 -39.48 -34.40 -0.74
CA GLY A 753 -38.39 -35.05 -1.47
C GLY A 753 -37.02 -34.40 -1.26
N PHE A 754 -36.90 -33.42 -0.37
CA PHE A 754 -35.62 -32.73 -0.13
C PHE A 754 -34.69 -33.52 0.78
N THR A 755 -33.39 -33.35 0.57
CA THR A 755 -32.31 -33.94 1.37
C THR A 755 -31.53 -32.85 2.12
N PHE A 756 -30.75 -33.25 3.12
CA PHE A 756 -30.03 -32.35 4.02
C PHE A 756 -28.59 -32.81 4.27
N ALA A 757 -27.69 -31.85 4.50
CA ALA A 757 -26.45 -32.04 5.23
C ALA A 757 -26.46 -31.17 6.50
N THR A 758 -26.15 -31.77 7.66
CA THR A 758 -25.96 -31.05 8.93
C THR A 758 -24.48 -30.81 9.14
N ILE A 759 -24.08 -29.56 9.31
CA ILE A 759 -22.67 -29.12 9.39
C ILE A 759 -22.49 -27.90 10.28
N ALA A 760 -21.23 -27.56 10.59
CA ALA A 760 -20.89 -26.24 11.12
C ALA A 760 -20.84 -25.18 10.00
N SER A 761 -21.28 -23.96 10.30
CA SER A 761 -21.19 -22.81 9.39
C SER A 761 -19.73 -22.34 9.25
N PRO A 762 -19.27 -22.03 8.03
CA PRO A 762 -17.94 -21.43 7.81
C PRO A 762 -17.86 -19.98 8.32
N ALA A 763 -18.99 -19.27 8.31
CA ALA A 763 -19.15 -17.91 8.83
C ALA A 763 -19.83 -17.93 10.21
N SER A 764 -19.76 -16.81 10.92
CA SER A 764 -20.33 -16.67 12.27
C SER A 764 -21.48 -15.65 12.23
N THR A 765 -22.62 -15.98 12.83
CA THR A 765 -23.92 -15.32 12.62
C THR A 765 -24.56 -14.91 13.95
N ASP A 766 -25.74 -14.30 13.92
CA ASP A 766 -26.54 -14.00 15.11
C ASP A 766 -26.92 -15.26 15.93
N GLY A 767 -26.98 -16.42 15.27
CA GLY A 767 -27.32 -17.72 15.84
C GLY A 767 -26.46 -18.10 17.05
N ARG A 768 -25.20 -17.64 17.14
CA ARG A 768 -24.37 -17.86 18.33
C ARG A 768 -24.88 -17.14 19.58
N PHE A 769 -25.42 -15.92 19.44
CA PHE A 769 -26.04 -15.20 20.56
C PHE A 769 -27.34 -15.88 21.02
N LEU A 770 -28.11 -16.45 20.08
CA LEU A 770 -29.31 -17.23 20.38
C LEU A 770 -28.98 -18.54 21.12
N ARG A 771 -27.95 -19.29 20.67
CA ARG A 771 -27.46 -20.49 21.39
C ARG A 771 -26.90 -20.13 22.77
N ALA A 772 -26.12 -19.05 22.89
CA ALA A 772 -25.60 -18.55 24.17
C ALA A 772 -26.73 -18.12 25.15
N ALA A 773 -27.87 -17.67 24.63
CA ALA A 773 -29.08 -17.39 25.41
C ALA A 773 -29.92 -18.63 25.73
N GLY A 774 -29.46 -19.84 25.38
CA GLY A 774 -30.13 -21.11 25.64
C GLY A 774 -31.22 -21.50 24.64
N VAL A 775 -31.33 -20.80 23.50
CA VAL A 775 -32.32 -21.11 22.45
C VAL A 775 -31.72 -22.07 21.42
N PRO A 776 -32.27 -23.29 21.24
CA PRO A 776 -31.86 -24.19 20.17
C PRO A 776 -32.08 -23.51 18.80
N THR A 777 -30.99 -23.34 18.06
CA THR A 777 -30.95 -22.50 16.86
C THR A 777 -30.25 -23.21 15.71
N VAL A 778 -30.79 -23.11 14.49
CA VAL A 778 -30.12 -23.58 13.27
C VAL A 778 -30.05 -22.48 12.22
N GLY A 779 -28.89 -22.30 11.59
CA GLY A 779 -28.77 -21.48 10.39
C GLY A 779 -29.33 -22.25 9.19
N PHE A 780 -30.28 -21.68 8.46
CA PHE A 780 -30.88 -22.31 7.28
C PHE A 780 -31.39 -21.29 6.26
N SER A 781 -30.85 -21.38 5.05
CA SER A 781 -31.35 -20.70 3.86
C SER A 781 -32.09 -21.69 2.97
N ALA A 782 -33.13 -21.20 2.30
CA ALA A 782 -33.83 -21.98 1.29
C ALA A 782 -33.21 -21.79 -0.12
N LEU A 783 -31.88 -21.59 -0.16
CA LEU A 783 -31.10 -21.37 -1.38
C LEU A 783 -30.36 -22.64 -1.75
N ARG A 784 -30.73 -23.26 -2.88
CA ARG A 784 -30.07 -24.43 -3.45
C ARG A 784 -29.76 -24.22 -4.93
N HIS A 785 -28.90 -25.07 -5.51
CA HIS A 785 -28.33 -24.90 -6.86
C HIS A 785 -27.73 -23.50 -7.13
N THR A 786 -27.35 -22.78 -6.07
CA THR A 786 -26.99 -21.36 -6.11
C THR A 786 -25.48 -21.21 -5.89
N PRO A 787 -24.74 -20.49 -6.75
CA PRO A 787 -23.32 -20.24 -6.53
C PRO A 787 -23.12 -19.36 -5.30
N VAL A 788 -22.07 -19.64 -4.51
CA VAL A 788 -21.71 -18.81 -3.35
C VAL A 788 -21.09 -17.51 -3.85
N LEU A 789 -21.82 -16.39 -3.71
CA LEU A 789 -21.40 -15.04 -4.10
C LEU A 789 -21.41 -14.07 -2.90
N LEU A 790 -21.38 -14.60 -1.68
CA LEU A 790 -21.37 -13.84 -0.43
C LEU A 790 -20.20 -12.83 -0.44
N HIS A 791 -20.53 -11.55 -0.34
CA HIS A 791 -19.64 -10.39 -0.46
C HIS A 791 -18.91 -10.22 -1.81
N SER A 792 -19.07 -11.12 -2.77
CA SER A 792 -18.47 -11.00 -4.10
C SER A 792 -19.04 -9.82 -4.89
N ASN A 793 -18.28 -9.38 -5.90
CA ASN A 793 -18.75 -8.40 -6.88
C ASN A 793 -19.78 -9.05 -7.81
N ASN A 794 -20.83 -8.29 -8.20
CA ASN A 794 -21.96 -8.78 -9.01
C ASN A 794 -22.78 -9.94 -8.36
N GLU A 795 -22.88 -9.93 -7.04
CA GLU A 795 -23.76 -10.80 -6.25
C GLU A 795 -25.19 -10.84 -6.83
N TYR A 796 -25.76 -12.04 -6.99
CA TYR A 796 -27.12 -12.22 -7.51
C TYR A 796 -27.83 -13.44 -6.91
N ILE A 797 -29.17 -13.44 -7.02
CA ILE A 797 -30.05 -14.60 -6.81
C ILE A 797 -30.92 -14.87 -8.05
N ASP A 798 -31.11 -16.13 -8.44
CA ASP A 798 -32.06 -16.51 -9.49
C ASP A 798 -33.51 -16.43 -8.96
N GLU A 799 -34.42 -15.82 -9.72
CA GLU A 799 -35.82 -15.57 -9.30
C GLU A 799 -36.59 -16.85 -8.98
N SER A 800 -36.28 -17.95 -9.66
CA SER A 800 -36.84 -19.29 -9.40
C SER A 800 -36.48 -19.78 -7.99
N VAL A 801 -35.21 -19.70 -7.60
CA VAL A 801 -34.72 -20.10 -6.26
C VAL A 801 -35.34 -19.20 -5.19
N PHE A 802 -35.38 -17.89 -5.44
CA PHE A 802 -36.04 -16.95 -4.52
C PHE A 802 -37.51 -17.35 -4.25
N LEU A 803 -38.27 -17.72 -5.29
CA LEU A 803 -39.68 -18.11 -5.19
C LEU A 803 -39.89 -19.54 -4.65
N GLU A 804 -38.96 -20.47 -4.89
CA GLU A 804 -38.93 -21.78 -4.24
C GLU A 804 -38.77 -21.58 -2.72
N GLY A 805 -37.81 -20.75 -2.30
CA GLY A 805 -37.53 -20.49 -0.89
C GLY A 805 -38.68 -19.85 -0.10
N VAL A 806 -39.42 -18.90 -0.71
CA VAL A 806 -40.69 -18.41 -0.11
C VAL A 806 -41.63 -19.57 0.21
N THR A 807 -41.71 -20.57 -0.69
CA THR A 807 -42.62 -21.72 -0.57
C THR A 807 -42.14 -22.70 0.50
N ILE A 808 -40.83 -22.98 0.54
CA ILE A 808 -40.19 -23.81 1.58
C ILE A 808 -40.44 -23.22 2.98
N PHE A 809 -40.25 -21.91 3.16
CA PHE A 809 -40.52 -21.27 4.44
C PHE A 809 -42.01 -21.26 4.83
N GLN A 810 -42.96 -21.29 3.89
CA GLN A 810 -44.37 -21.51 4.24
C GLN A 810 -44.60 -22.87 4.90
N ASP A 811 -43.95 -23.92 4.39
CA ASP A 811 -44.11 -25.28 4.88
C ASP A 811 -43.40 -25.49 6.23
N ILE A 812 -42.17 -24.98 6.37
CA ILE A 812 -41.43 -25.00 7.64
C ILE A 812 -42.23 -24.27 8.73
N ILE A 813 -42.79 -23.09 8.42
CA ILE A 813 -43.67 -22.37 9.34
C ILE A 813 -44.91 -23.20 9.69
N LYS A 814 -45.59 -23.82 8.72
CA LYS A 814 -46.73 -24.71 8.97
C LYS A 814 -46.34 -25.87 9.91
N ALA A 815 -45.21 -26.54 9.67
CA ALA A 815 -44.75 -27.67 10.47
C ALA A 815 -44.39 -27.28 11.90
N LEU A 816 -43.44 -26.34 12.07
CA LEU A 816 -42.98 -25.89 13.40
C LEU A 816 -44.12 -25.30 14.22
N SER A 817 -44.99 -24.50 13.61
CA SER A 817 -46.11 -23.86 14.32
C SER A 817 -47.31 -24.77 14.58
N SER A 818 -47.31 -26.02 14.09
CA SER A 818 -48.34 -27.03 14.35
C SER A 818 -47.93 -28.07 15.41
N LEU A 819 -46.71 -28.01 15.93
CA LEU A 819 -46.32 -28.78 17.12
C LEU A 819 -47.25 -28.43 18.29
N THR A 820 -47.77 -29.46 18.95
CA THR A 820 -48.67 -29.41 20.10
C THR A 820 -47.92 -29.02 21.36
#